data_AF-A0AAD7ULR0-F1
#
_entry.id   AF-A0AAD7ULR0-F1
#
_cell.length_a   1.000
_cell.length_b   1.000
_cell.length_c   1.000
_cell.angle_alpha   90.00
_cell.angle_beta   90.00
_cell.angle_gamma   90.00
#
_symmetry.space_group_name_H-M   'P 1'
#
loop_
_entity.id
_entity.type
_entity.pdbx_description
1 polymer ?
#
loop_
_entity_poly.entity_id
_entity_poly.type
_entity_poly.pdbx_seq_one_letter_code
_entity_poly.pdbx_strand_id
1 'polypeptide(L)'
;MSSSRSRLALVVNSGSSSIKFGVFEMRTNASTLQVEASLACGGLVGRIGSEAEVKFSVGESTFQSSGEDIPDHAAGLARILGVIEDKVGSLEAVEVVGHRIVHGGPDFKRATVIDGGVEAAIEETAPLAPLHNPAGLLGVRVAKAKLPHAPHVAVFDTAFHVKSMSPEAYRYAVPRQLYELGVRRYGFHGTSYAYIARALPDVKNMIIFHLGNGASCCAVSRGECVETSMGLTPLEGLMMGTRCGDLDCGVVSYACRELGKTPAEVDSMLNKQSGLLGVSGVSSDMRAVREAAEAGNADAKLAREMYAERVRKYLGAYMVKLGGHVDAIVFTAGVGENDAGLREMVCRGLEPMGISLDPVKNRGRRREGDIRDVSTPFSRTKVLVAPTNEESMIAVEATEVAGVMADAIAAAKAARVARTMLPSLPRSPTRPPSLPPPPPKRRHVIGSLGRAVYVDGVGPTAAEELGLLSQVTATAPRIGYFRPFCDADDRKLLTMRTVFQLTSSSIDAMRGMSASEATAMLAAGREDECMDVVISKFVDYARDKDFVLVSRGHLGAIGDPHWTAKVAGALGLPVVYVLHEPRDDDKEIVLRAKDALDQRRVRLAGVVATTRDEEAARNTLENMGVFPAALLPPDERFSQITMAEIAATLEARVAFGHADLASSTMRGVIVATRHVAECIDTLRKLPPGQLVVTHAARADLVHSLVLAHQTIDYFPPIAGLLLSGTDGAATEHHLDASPDDAAQLAKTLDLLSCVPSTVRVPPILCVSESTYEAANAVHEMTPVMLPSSTAKIEAAQLLFETYLDPDFRDALADLRHDAAIVTPRMFQHHLFAKARAAPQRIVLPEGEDRRVVMAAGQLISRKVCDVTILGNPETVKALASEARVDVDGARIVDTHGEPPPPELVKALVDARKHKGMTYDVAAGLLRDDANYYGTMLLHLGLADGMVSGACHSTASTMRPALQIIKMAPGFSIVSSVFFMLLADGVKVFGDCAINVSPSAVELAQIAAASALTARAFGIDPRIAMLSYATGDSNKGDLIDKVRDATRLARDLAPDDLFEGPIQFDAAVDPAVAAVKYNGEQNPVAGVANVCIFPTLDAGNSAYKAVQQASKCIAIGPVMQGLKKPVNDLSRGCTVSDIVNTVAVTCLQSLQAKKK
;
A
#
# COMPACT_ATOMS: atom_id res chain seq x y z
N MET A 1 29.32 34.63 16.50
CA MET A 1 28.36 34.89 17.59
C MET A 1 27.51 36.08 17.19
N SER A 2 26.31 35.83 16.66
CA SER A 2 25.18 36.77 16.66
C SER A 2 24.09 36.02 17.41
N SER A 3 23.64 36.55 18.55
CA SER A 3 22.59 35.92 19.34
C SER A 3 21.31 35.89 18.50
N SER A 4 20.73 34.71 18.30
CA SER A 4 19.38 34.60 17.75
C SER A 4 18.43 35.25 18.77
N ARG A 5 17.98 36.49 18.51
CA ARG A 5 16.85 37.05 19.26
C ARG A 5 15.66 36.11 19.07
N SER A 6 15.20 35.49 20.15
CA SER A 6 13.91 34.80 20.20
C SER A 6 12.82 35.85 19.98
N ARG A 7 11.97 35.64 18.97
CA ARG A 7 10.88 36.56 18.64
C ARG A 7 9.62 36.09 19.35
N LEU A 8 8.89 36.98 20.02
CA LEU A 8 7.72 36.61 20.83
C LEU A 8 6.42 36.95 20.11
N ALA A 9 5.46 36.03 20.15
CA ALA A 9 4.09 36.22 19.69
C ALA A 9 3.11 36.11 20.86
N LEU A 10 2.23 37.10 21.02
CA LEU A 10 1.13 37.04 21.99
C LEU A 10 -0.13 36.54 21.30
N VAL A 11 -0.76 35.51 21.85
CA VAL A 11 -2.05 34.98 21.38
C VAL A 11 -3.13 35.35 22.39
N VAL A 12 -4.24 35.90 21.90
CA VAL A 12 -5.40 36.28 22.70
C VAL A 12 -6.66 35.61 22.15
N ASN A 13 -7.39 34.94 23.03
CA ASN A 13 -8.67 34.29 22.74
C ASN A 13 -9.72 34.77 23.74
N SER A 14 -10.49 35.77 23.32
CA SER A 14 -11.53 36.41 24.14
C SER A 14 -12.89 35.75 23.90
N GLY A 15 -13.35 34.98 24.88
CA GLY A 15 -14.73 34.47 24.94
C GLY A 15 -15.68 35.47 25.62
N SER A 16 -16.96 35.13 25.75
CA SER A 16 -17.96 36.04 26.33
C SER A 16 -17.77 36.35 27.82
N SER A 17 -17.06 35.49 28.57
CA SER A 17 -16.86 35.64 30.02
C SER A 17 -15.45 35.21 30.47
N SER A 18 -14.53 35.08 29.53
CA SER A 18 -13.15 34.66 29.79
C SER A 18 -12.19 35.14 28.71
N ILE A 19 -10.92 35.26 29.06
CA ILE A 19 -9.82 35.52 28.13
C ILE A 19 -8.74 34.48 28.38
N LYS A 20 -8.45 33.67 27.37
CA LYS A 20 -7.26 32.82 27.33
C LYS A 20 -6.15 33.54 26.59
N PHE A 21 -4.92 33.33 27.02
CA PHE A 21 -3.77 33.88 26.32
C PHE A 21 -2.56 32.96 26.44
N GLY A 22 -1.61 33.15 25.52
CA GLY A 22 -0.31 32.51 25.54
C GLY A 22 0.74 33.39 24.89
N VAL A 23 1.93 33.43 25.47
CA VAL A 23 3.12 34.02 24.85
C VAL A 23 3.96 32.90 24.31
N PHE A 24 4.26 32.96 23.01
CA PHE A 24 5.00 31.94 22.29
C PHE A 24 6.34 32.48 21.83
N GLU A 25 7.40 31.71 22.08
CA GLU A 25 8.67 31.89 21.40
C GLU A 25 8.58 31.29 20.01
N MET A 26 8.78 32.15 19.01
CA MET A 26 8.75 31.80 17.60
C MET A 26 10.17 31.47 17.14
N ARG A 27 10.29 30.31 16.50
CA ARG A 27 11.56 29.83 15.95
C ARG A 27 11.34 29.31 14.54
N THR A 28 12.35 29.42 13.70
CA THR A 28 12.37 28.73 12.41
C THR A 28 13.09 27.40 12.59
N ASN A 29 12.44 26.31 12.21
CA ASN A 29 13.10 25.02 12.13
C ASN A 29 14.05 25.02 10.93
N ALA A 30 15.34 24.84 11.17
CA ALA A 30 16.36 24.91 10.12
C ALA A 30 16.26 23.80 9.07
N SER A 31 15.61 22.67 9.41
CA SER A 31 15.43 21.52 8.52
C SER A 31 14.17 21.63 7.65
N THR A 32 13.03 21.95 8.26
CA THR A 32 11.73 22.05 7.57
C THR A 32 11.45 23.45 7.03
N LEU A 33 12.23 24.46 7.43
CA LEU A 33 12.00 25.89 7.19
C LEU A 33 10.61 26.39 7.66
N GLN A 34 9.91 25.59 8.47
CA GLN A 34 8.63 25.96 9.05
C GLN A 34 8.83 26.83 10.29
N VAL A 35 7.88 27.72 10.52
CA VAL A 35 7.75 28.45 11.78
C VAL A 35 7.13 27.51 12.83
N GLU A 36 7.79 27.42 13.98
CA GLU A 36 7.36 26.67 15.15
C GLU A 36 7.16 27.62 16.33
N ALA A 37 6.19 27.30 17.18
CA ALA A 37 5.82 28.08 18.36
C ALA A 37 5.98 27.22 19.63
N SER A 38 6.78 27.71 20.57
CA SER A 38 6.95 27.11 21.89
C SER A 38 6.30 28.00 22.95
N LEU A 39 5.42 27.45 23.78
CA LEU A 39 4.76 28.22 24.84
C LEU A 39 5.79 28.65 25.90
N ALA A 40 5.96 29.96 26.10
CA ALA A 40 6.79 30.50 27.19
C ALA A 40 5.96 30.71 28.46
N CYS A 41 4.77 31.28 28.32
CA CYS A 41 3.78 31.38 29.38
C CYS A 41 2.36 31.35 28.80
N GLY A 42 1.39 31.01 29.63
CA GLY A 42 -0.01 31.09 29.24
C GLY A 42 -0.93 31.10 30.44
N GLY A 43 -2.19 31.39 30.19
CA GLY A 43 -3.16 31.48 31.27
C GLY A 43 -4.58 31.76 30.82
N LEU A 44 -5.42 31.92 31.82
CA LEU A 44 -6.85 32.14 31.72
C LEU A 44 -7.25 33.18 32.78
N VAL A 45 -7.96 34.20 32.33
CA VAL A 45 -8.84 35.01 33.19
C VAL A 45 -10.26 34.52 32.93
N GLY A 46 -10.87 33.84 33.89
CA GLY A 46 -12.23 33.33 33.83
C GLY A 46 -13.18 34.13 34.71
N ARG A 47 -14.48 33.97 34.47
CA ARG A 47 -15.55 34.59 35.29
C ARG A 47 -15.49 36.12 35.34
N ILE A 48 -15.06 36.74 34.23
CA ILE A 48 -14.99 38.19 34.07
C ILE A 48 -16.39 38.81 34.29
N GLY A 49 -16.45 39.91 35.04
CA GLY A 49 -17.71 40.55 35.46
C GLY A 49 -18.38 39.90 36.68
N SER A 50 -17.71 38.93 37.32
CA SER A 50 -18.14 38.28 38.57
C SER A 50 -16.91 38.00 39.47
N GLU A 51 -16.93 36.99 40.35
CA GLU A 51 -15.72 36.58 41.08
C GLU A 51 -14.69 35.98 40.11
N ALA A 52 -13.80 36.85 39.60
CA ALA A 52 -12.87 36.46 38.57
C ALA A 52 -11.86 35.44 39.10
N GLU A 53 -11.59 34.45 38.27
CA GLU A 53 -10.56 33.46 38.53
C GLU A 53 -9.42 33.71 37.58
N VAL A 54 -8.21 33.82 38.11
CA VAL A 54 -7.04 34.09 37.32
C VAL A 54 -6.04 32.97 37.50
N LYS A 55 -5.69 32.31 36.40
CA LYS A 55 -4.72 31.22 36.39
C LYS A 55 -3.63 31.52 35.37
N PHE A 56 -2.39 31.42 35.81
CA PHE A 56 -1.21 31.68 34.99
C PHE A 56 -0.16 30.60 35.19
N SER A 57 0.51 30.22 34.11
CA SER A 57 1.63 29.27 34.15
C SER A 57 2.83 29.86 33.42
N VAL A 58 3.99 29.82 34.06
CA VAL A 58 5.29 30.23 33.51
C VAL A 58 6.28 29.10 33.81
N GLY A 59 6.72 28.40 32.76
CA GLY A 59 7.43 27.12 32.94
C GLY A 59 6.63 26.13 33.79
N GLU A 60 7.26 25.52 34.79
CA GLU A 60 6.61 24.58 35.72
C GLU A 60 5.82 25.28 36.85
N SER A 61 5.95 26.60 36.98
CA SER A 61 5.28 27.36 38.05
C SER A 61 3.88 27.77 37.63
N THR A 62 2.88 27.43 38.45
CA THR A 62 1.49 27.85 38.26
C THR A 62 1.04 28.74 39.40
N PHE A 63 0.51 29.91 39.05
CA PHE A 63 -0.16 30.83 39.96
C PHE A 63 -1.67 30.76 39.72
N GLN A 64 -2.45 30.76 40.81
CA GLN A 64 -3.90 30.82 40.75
C GLN A 64 -4.41 31.76 41.84
N SER A 65 -5.30 32.67 41.47
CA SER A 65 -6.03 33.55 42.37
C SER A 65 -7.51 33.52 42.03
N SER A 66 -8.35 33.77 43.04
CA SER A 66 -9.81 33.80 42.91
C SER A 66 -10.35 35.01 43.65
N GLY A 67 -11.39 35.64 43.11
CA GLY A 67 -12.02 36.82 43.72
C GLY A 67 -11.31 38.13 43.40
N GLU A 68 -10.51 38.19 42.33
CA GLU A 68 -10.00 39.47 41.81
C GLU A 68 -11.17 40.28 41.20
N ASP A 69 -11.19 41.60 41.43
CA ASP A 69 -12.19 42.49 40.83
C ASP A 69 -11.81 42.81 39.38
N ILE A 70 -12.35 42.03 38.45
CA ILE A 70 -12.14 42.17 37.00
C ILE A 70 -13.52 42.41 36.34
N PRO A 71 -13.96 43.68 36.24
CA PRO A 71 -15.34 44.01 35.85
C PRO A 71 -15.62 43.76 34.38
N ASP A 72 -14.61 43.84 33.52
CA ASP A 72 -14.76 43.67 32.07
C ASP A 72 -13.50 43.06 31.41
N HIS A 73 -13.63 42.77 30.11
CA HIS A 73 -12.53 42.20 29.30
C HIS A 73 -11.34 43.14 29.15
N ALA A 74 -11.55 44.45 29.27
CA ALA A 74 -10.46 45.42 29.18
C ALA A 74 -9.56 45.33 30.44
N ALA A 75 -10.18 45.28 31.62
CA ALA A 75 -9.50 45.02 32.89
C ALA A 75 -8.83 43.64 32.89
N GLY A 76 -9.50 42.62 32.36
CA GLY A 76 -8.95 41.27 32.26
C GLY A 76 -7.71 41.19 31.38
N LEU A 77 -7.72 41.86 30.22
CA LEU A 77 -6.55 41.90 29.35
C LEU A 77 -5.41 42.76 29.92
N ALA A 78 -5.72 43.89 30.57
CA ALA A 78 -4.72 44.69 31.27
C ALA A 78 -4.03 43.87 32.37
N ARG A 79 -4.78 43.05 33.10
CA ARG A 79 -4.25 42.13 34.11
C ARG A 79 -3.30 41.08 33.49
N ILE A 80 -3.68 40.49 32.36
CA ILE A 80 -2.84 39.56 31.60
C ILE A 80 -1.51 40.21 31.20
N LEU A 81 -1.57 41.39 30.59
CA LEU A 81 -0.40 42.12 30.11
C LEU A 81 0.55 42.49 31.26
N GLY A 82 0.01 42.94 32.41
CA GLY A 82 0.83 43.21 33.59
C GLY A 82 1.56 41.97 34.12
N VAL A 83 0.92 40.80 34.09
CA VAL A 83 1.59 39.54 34.50
C VAL A 83 2.69 39.13 33.53
N ILE A 84 2.47 39.32 32.22
CA ILE A 84 3.51 39.07 31.23
C ILE A 84 4.71 39.98 31.49
N GLU A 85 4.46 41.28 31.70
CA GLU A 85 5.50 42.27 31.99
C GLU A 85 6.30 41.93 33.26
N ASP A 86 5.61 41.50 34.32
CA ASP A 86 6.20 41.13 35.60
C ASP A 86 6.98 39.80 35.57
N LYS A 87 6.51 38.80 34.80
CA LYS A 87 6.99 37.40 34.90
C LYS A 87 7.79 36.90 33.70
N VAL A 88 7.61 37.51 32.53
CA VAL A 88 8.24 37.07 31.27
C VAL A 88 9.23 38.12 30.75
N GLY A 89 8.90 39.41 30.90
CA GLY A 89 9.77 40.53 30.51
C GLY A 89 9.00 41.62 29.78
N SER A 90 9.72 42.66 29.33
CA SER A 90 9.11 43.84 28.68
C SER A 90 8.16 43.46 27.54
N LEU A 91 6.97 44.08 27.56
CA LEU A 91 5.97 43.93 26.50
C LEU A 91 6.46 44.45 25.13
N GLU A 92 7.49 45.29 25.08
CA GLU A 92 8.15 45.72 23.83
C GLU A 92 8.82 44.56 23.08
N ALA A 93 9.04 43.41 23.73
CA ALA A 93 9.60 42.22 23.09
C ALA A 93 8.56 41.43 22.27
N VAL A 94 7.27 41.76 22.37
CA VAL A 94 6.19 41.13 21.59
C VAL A 94 6.20 41.70 20.18
N GLU A 95 6.52 40.88 19.19
CA GLU A 95 6.64 41.32 17.79
C GLU A 95 5.35 41.16 16.98
N VAL A 96 4.39 40.38 17.47
CA VAL A 96 3.07 40.19 16.83
C VAL A 96 2.02 39.75 17.83
N VAL A 97 0.77 40.16 17.61
CA VAL A 97 -0.39 39.73 18.42
C VAL A 97 -1.41 39.00 17.54
N GLY A 98 -1.61 37.71 17.79
CA GLY A 98 -2.65 36.90 17.14
C GLY A 98 -3.96 36.90 17.94
N HIS A 99 -5.07 37.22 17.29
CA HIS A 99 -6.41 37.25 17.86
C HIS A 99 -7.25 36.14 17.27
N ARG A 100 -7.79 35.26 18.11
CA ARG A 100 -8.78 34.28 17.66
C ARG A 100 -10.12 34.96 17.42
N ILE A 101 -10.62 34.91 16.20
CA ILE A 101 -11.95 35.38 15.82
C ILE A 101 -12.79 34.18 15.42
N VAL A 102 -13.99 34.07 15.97
CA VAL A 102 -14.82 32.86 15.76
C VAL A 102 -15.39 32.80 14.36
N HIS A 103 -15.80 33.94 13.77
CA HIS A 103 -16.48 33.94 12.48
C HIS A 103 -15.91 35.01 11.55
N GLY A 104 -15.42 34.61 10.37
CA GLY A 104 -14.89 35.51 9.34
C GLY A 104 -15.82 35.74 8.15
N GLY A 105 -17.01 35.15 8.15
CA GLY A 105 -17.92 35.26 7.00
C GLY A 105 -17.32 34.59 5.75
N PRO A 106 -17.85 34.90 4.56
CA PRO A 106 -17.41 34.27 3.31
C PRO A 106 -16.07 34.82 2.78
N ASP A 107 -15.65 35.99 3.26
CA ASP A 107 -14.54 36.76 2.65
C ASP A 107 -13.19 36.47 3.31
N PHE A 108 -13.16 36.17 4.62
CA PHE A 108 -11.91 35.86 5.32
C PHE A 108 -11.52 34.38 5.20
N LYS A 109 -10.75 34.08 4.15
CA LYS A 109 -10.22 32.74 3.81
C LYS A 109 -8.86 32.39 4.42
N ARG A 110 -8.24 33.33 5.14
CA ARG A 110 -6.91 33.19 5.77
C ARG A 110 -6.76 34.19 6.91
N ALA A 111 -5.78 33.96 7.78
CA ALA A 111 -5.36 34.97 8.75
C ALA A 111 -5.00 36.30 8.07
N THR A 112 -5.39 37.42 8.68
CA THR A 112 -5.29 38.75 8.07
C THR A 112 -4.85 39.79 9.10
N VAL A 113 -3.90 40.66 8.72
CA VAL A 113 -3.47 41.79 9.56
C VAL A 113 -4.67 42.74 9.78
N ILE A 114 -4.89 43.13 11.02
CA ILE A 114 -6.06 43.91 11.45
C ILE A 114 -5.84 45.41 11.20
N ASP A 115 -6.50 45.93 10.18
CA ASP A 115 -6.71 47.35 9.95
C ASP A 115 -8.16 47.76 10.29
N GLY A 116 -8.52 49.02 10.02
CA GLY A 116 -9.88 49.53 10.26
C GLY A 116 -10.96 48.84 9.40
N GLY A 117 -10.60 48.36 8.20
CA GLY A 117 -11.53 47.62 7.34
C GLY A 117 -11.81 46.22 7.87
N VAL A 118 -10.79 45.53 8.37
CA VAL A 118 -10.94 44.22 9.00
C VAL A 118 -11.76 44.31 10.29
N GLU A 119 -11.57 45.34 11.11
CA GLU A 119 -12.40 45.57 12.30
C GLU A 119 -13.88 45.76 11.94
N ALA A 120 -14.17 46.59 10.92
CA ALA A 120 -15.53 46.80 10.43
C ALA A 120 -16.16 45.49 9.90
N ALA A 121 -15.40 44.68 9.16
CA ALA A 121 -15.89 43.41 8.64
C ALA A 121 -16.12 42.35 9.75
N ILE A 122 -15.32 42.35 10.82
CA ILE A 122 -15.57 41.51 12.02
C ILE A 122 -16.87 41.95 12.71
N GLU A 123 -17.14 43.25 12.75
CA GLU A 123 -18.37 43.82 13.29
C GLU A 123 -19.60 43.47 12.43
N GLU A 124 -19.48 43.55 11.10
CA GLU A 124 -20.53 43.15 10.15
C GLU A 124 -20.86 41.65 10.20
N THR A 125 -19.89 40.80 10.56
CA THR A 125 -20.08 39.36 10.73
C THR A 125 -20.57 38.97 12.13
N ALA A 126 -20.71 39.93 13.06
CA ALA A 126 -21.22 39.66 14.41
C ALA A 126 -22.61 39.00 14.46
N PRO A 127 -23.57 39.28 13.56
CA PRO A 127 -24.85 38.56 13.53
C PRO A 127 -24.72 37.04 13.32
N LEU A 128 -23.63 36.57 12.68
CA LEU A 128 -23.34 35.14 12.48
C LEU A 128 -22.75 34.48 13.73
N ALA A 129 -22.15 35.25 14.64
CA ALA A 129 -21.59 34.77 15.90
C ALA A 129 -21.76 35.80 17.04
N PRO A 130 -23.01 36.09 17.47
CA PRO A 130 -23.34 37.25 18.29
C PRO A 130 -22.74 37.21 19.70
N LEU A 131 -22.46 36.02 20.23
CA LEU A 131 -21.85 35.84 21.54
C LEU A 131 -20.32 35.83 21.52
N HIS A 132 -19.70 35.81 20.33
CA HIS A 132 -18.27 35.56 20.19
C HIS A 132 -17.53 36.70 19.48
N ASN A 133 -17.99 37.11 18.29
CA ASN A 133 -17.31 38.14 17.51
C ASN A 133 -17.19 39.49 18.24
N PRO A 134 -18.22 39.99 18.95
CA PRO A 134 -18.09 41.23 19.73
C PRO A 134 -17.02 41.16 20.82
N ALA A 135 -16.92 40.03 21.54
CA ALA A 135 -15.90 39.83 22.57
C ALA A 135 -14.49 39.74 21.97
N GLY A 136 -14.35 39.07 20.82
CA GLY A 136 -13.11 39.03 20.05
C GLY A 136 -12.66 40.41 19.58
N LEU A 137 -13.58 41.21 19.02
CA LEU A 137 -13.29 42.57 18.55
C LEU A 137 -12.94 43.52 19.70
N LEU A 138 -13.59 43.38 20.86
CA LEU A 138 -13.20 44.12 22.07
C LEU A 138 -11.77 43.75 22.50
N GLY A 139 -11.43 42.45 22.52
CA GLY A 139 -10.07 41.98 22.79
C GLY A 139 -9.03 42.58 21.85
N VAL A 140 -9.34 42.63 20.55
CA VAL A 140 -8.52 43.29 19.53
C VAL A 140 -8.28 44.77 19.86
N ARG A 141 -9.35 45.54 20.09
CA ARG A 141 -9.28 46.99 20.35
C ARG A 141 -8.46 47.30 21.60
N VAL A 142 -8.67 46.55 22.68
CA VAL A 142 -7.91 46.73 23.94
C VAL A 142 -6.44 46.37 23.75
N ALA A 143 -6.15 45.25 23.07
CA ALA A 143 -4.77 44.85 22.80
C ALA A 143 -4.03 45.88 21.93
N LYS A 144 -4.66 46.40 20.87
CA LYS A 144 -4.08 47.42 19.97
C LYS A 144 -3.73 48.71 20.72
N ALA A 145 -4.56 49.11 21.68
CA ALA A 145 -4.30 50.29 22.50
C ALA A 145 -3.07 50.11 23.42
N LYS A 146 -2.78 48.88 23.86
CA LYS A 146 -1.68 48.56 24.78
C LYS A 146 -0.37 48.17 24.09
N LEU A 147 -0.45 47.57 22.90
CA LEU A 147 0.69 47.12 22.11
C LEU A 147 0.70 47.77 20.72
N PRO A 148 0.70 49.11 20.61
CA PRO A 148 0.53 49.80 19.31
C PRO A 148 1.71 49.61 18.35
N HIS A 149 2.86 49.13 18.85
CA HIS A 149 4.06 48.88 18.05
C HIS A 149 4.00 47.54 17.28
N ALA A 150 3.22 46.58 17.76
CA ALA A 150 3.15 45.24 17.18
C ALA A 150 2.01 45.15 16.15
N PRO A 151 2.20 44.45 15.02
CA PRO A 151 1.08 44.08 14.14
C PRO A 151 0.09 43.16 14.86
N HIS A 152 -1.21 43.44 14.69
CA HIS A 152 -2.29 42.59 15.17
C HIS A 152 -2.85 41.78 14.01
N VAL A 153 -3.07 40.48 14.19
CA VAL A 153 -3.57 39.57 13.15
C VAL A 153 -4.83 38.86 13.65
N ALA A 154 -5.88 38.86 12.85
CA ALA A 154 -7.08 38.07 13.09
C ALA A 154 -6.91 36.68 12.46
N VAL A 155 -7.07 35.64 13.27
CA VAL A 155 -7.09 34.23 12.86
C VAL A 155 -8.50 33.70 13.04
N PHE A 156 -9.14 33.33 11.94
CA PHE A 156 -10.56 33.00 11.91
C PHE A 156 -10.79 31.49 11.99
N ASP A 157 -11.62 31.04 12.94
CA ASP A 157 -12.00 29.63 13.07
C ASP A 157 -12.70 29.06 11.81
N THR A 158 -13.29 29.93 10.99
CA THR A 158 -13.95 29.58 9.73
C THR A 158 -13.01 29.52 8.53
N ALA A 159 -11.82 30.14 8.60
CA ALA A 159 -10.98 30.39 7.43
C ALA A 159 -10.53 29.09 6.74
N PHE A 160 -10.10 28.09 7.52
CA PHE A 160 -9.65 26.79 7.00
C PHE A 160 -10.69 26.10 6.11
N HIS A 161 -11.97 26.30 6.41
CA HIS A 161 -13.09 25.68 5.71
C HIS A 161 -13.53 26.52 4.51
N VAL A 162 -13.71 27.83 4.71
CA VAL A 162 -14.21 28.76 3.69
C VAL A 162 -13.22 28.91 2.53
N LYS A 163 -11.94 28.63 2.76
CA LYS A 163 -10.89 28.65 1.76
C LYS A 163 -11.14 27.68 0.60
N SER A 164 -11.55 26.44 0.90
CA SER A 164 -11.51 25.32 -0.06
C SER A 164 -12.79 24.52 -0.22
N MET A 165 -13.81 24.66 0.66
CA MET A 165 -15.08 23.96 0.49
C MET A 165 -15.83 24.39 -0.78
N SER A 166 -16.33 23.41 -1.54
CA SER A 166 -17.09 23.63 -2.76
C SER A 166 -18.55 24.05 -2.50
N PRO A 167 -19.24 24.68 -3.48
CA PRO A 167 -20.62 25.14 -3.32
C PRO A 167 -21.61 24.09 -2.84
N GLU A 168 -21.50 22.87 -3.36
CA GLU A 168 -22.33 21.73 -2.98
C GLU A 168 -22.05 21.23 -1.56
N ALA A 169 -20.86 21.48 -1.00
CA ALA A 169 -20.52 21.18 0.39
C ALA A 169 -21.14 22.21 1.35
N TYR A 170 -21.10 23.49 0.96
CA TYR A 170 -21.49 24.57 1.88
C TYR A 170 -22.92 25.10 1.73
N ARG A 171 -23.62 24.85 0.62
CA ARG A 171 -25.00 25.35 0.44
C ARG A 171 -26.02 24.42 1.09
N TYR A 172 -26.91 24.99 1.89
CA TYR A 172 -28.10 24.28 2.34
C TYR A 172 -29.18 24.27 1.25
N ALA A 173 -29.99 23.21 1.24
CA ALA A 173 -31.17 23.08 0.38
C ALA A 173 -32.35 23.93 0.91
N VAL A 174 -32.16 25.25 0.98
CA VAL A 174 -33.14 26.24 1.43
C VAL A 174 -33.33 27.32 0.36
N PRO A 175 -34.40 28.15 0.43
CA PRO A 175 -34.62 29.21 -0.55
C PRO A 175 -33.40 30.11 -0.74
N ARG A 176 -33.10 30.47 -1.99
CA ARG A 176 -31.92 31.24 -2.40
C ARG A 176 -31.74 32.54 -1.61
N GLN A 177 -32.84 33.18 -1.21
CA GLN A 177 -32.84 34.42 -0.45
C GLN A 177 -32.11 34.25 0.90
N LEU A 178 -32.19 33.08 1.54
CA LEU A 178 -31.45 32.83 2.78
C LEU A 178 -29.95 32.74 2.51
N TYR A 179 -29.53 32.12 1.42
CA TYR A 179 -28.11 32.09 1.04
C TYR A 179 -27.56 33.49 0.74
N GLU A 180 -28.36 34.36 0.11
CA GLU A 180 -28.01 35.76 -0.13
C GLU A 180 -27.88 36.57 1.17
N LEU A 181 -28.54 36.14 2.25
CA LEU A 181 -28.34 36.66 3.62
C LEU A 181 -27.15 36.02 4.36
N GLY A 182 -26.35 35.19 3.68
CA GLY A 182 -25.19 34.52 4.26
C GLY A 182 -25.49 33.19 4.96
N VAL A 183 -26.69 32.62 4.80
CA VAL A 183 -27.02 31.28 5.34
C VAL A 183 -26.34 30.20 4.50
N ARG A 184 -25.26 29.64 5.06
CA ARG A 184 -24.45 28.57 4.48
C ARG A 184 -23.67 27.85 5.58
N ARG A 185 -23.03 26.74 5.24
CA ARG A 185 -21.99 26.13 6.07
C ARG A 185 -20.75 27.02 6.07
N TYR A 186 -20.27 27.37 7.26
CA TYR A 186 -18.97 27.99 7.46
C TYR A 186 -17.99 27.02 8.10
N GLY A 187 -18.44 26.23 9.08
CA GLY A 187 -17.58 25.34 9.86
C GLY A 187 -16.71 26.07 10.88
N PHE A 188 -16.36 25.37 11.97
CA PHE A 188 -15.54 25.92 13.07
C PHE A 188 -14.45 24.93 13.47
N HIS A 189 -13.64 25.26 14.49
CA HIS A 189 -12.41 24.55 14.84
C HIS A 189 -11.38 24.51 13.69
N GLY A 190 -11.46 25.45 12.73
CA GLY A 190 -10.57 25.51 11.58
C GLY A 190 -9.10 25.56 11.97
N THR A 191 -8.78 26.33 13.00
CA THR A 191 -7.43 26.43 13.59
C THR A 191 -6.91 25.08 14.07
N SER A 192 -7.75 24.27 14.72
CA SER A 192 -7.39 22.92 15.16
C SER A 192 -7.13 22.00 13.97
N TYR A 193 -7.98 22.06 12.93
CA TYR A 193 -7.78 21.27 11.72
C TYR A 193 -6.53 21.69 10.95
N ALA A 194 -6.27 22.99 10.84
CA ALA A 194 -5.06 23.54 10.23
C ALA A 194 -3.80 23.07 10.98
N TYR A 195 -3.84 23.06 12.31
CA TYR A 195 -2.75 22.54 13.14
C TYR A 195 -2.45 21.06 12.85
N ILE A 196 -3.49 20.22 12.86
CA ILE A 196 -3.35 18.78 12.60
C ILE A 196 -2.89 18.52 11.16
N ALA A 197 -3.47 19.20 10.18
CA ALA A 197 -3.06 19.08 8.77
C ALA A 197 -1.61 19.51 8.56
N ARG A 198 -1.15 20.56 9.26
CA ARG A 198 0.26 21.01 9.22
C ARG A 198 1.19 20.02 9.91
N ALA A 199 0.76 19.38 10.99
CA ALA A 199 1.54 18.38 11.72
C ALA A 199 1.65 17.03 10.99
N LEU A 200 0.78 16.78 10.01
CA LEU A 200 0.72 15.54 9.23
C LEU A 200 0.79 15.82 7.72
N PRO A 201 1.87 16.46 7.22
CA PRO A 201 1.96 16.90 5.82
C PRO A 201 1.95 15.74 4.82
N ASP A 202 2.38 14.55 5.24
CA ASP A 202 2.48 13.35 4.39
C ASP A 202 1.15 12.59 4.26
N VAL A 203 0.16 12.93 5.09
CA VAL A 203 -1.18 12.33 5.08
C VAL A 203 -2.08 13.18 4.19
N LYS A 204 -2.43 12.64 3.01
CA LYS A 204 -3.16 13.42 1.99
C LYS A 204 -4.65 13.45 2.29
N ASN A 205 -5.27 12.30 2.50
CA ASN A 205 -6.70 12.19 2.75
C ASN A 205 -6.93 11.78 4.21
N MET A 206 -7.44 12.70 5.03
CA MET A 206 -7.71 12.42 6.43
C MET A 206 -9.08 12.89 6.89
N ILE A 207 -9.64 12.15 7.86
CA ILE A 207 -10.86 12.54 8.57
C ILE A 207 -10.46 12.87 10.00
N ILE A 208 -10.55 14.14 10.36
CA ILE A 208 -10.14 14.63 11.68
C ILE A 208 -11.39 14.79 12.55
N PHE A 209 -11.42 14.13 13.68
CA PHE A 209 -12.43 14.25 14.73
C PHE A 209 -11.88 15.11 15.88
N HIS A 210 -12.26 16.38 15.90
CA HIS A 210 -12.05 17.25 17.06
C HIS A 210 -13.16 16.99 18.07
N LEU A 211 -12.89 16.15 19.07
CA LEU A 211 -13.86 15.75 20.08
C LEU A 211 -13.55 16.43 21.41
N GLY A 212 -14.21 17.54 21.70
CA GLY A 212 -14.15 18.25 22.98
C GLY A 212 -15.54 18.45 23.57
N ASN A 213 -15.69 19.50 24.40
CA ASN A 213 -17.02 19.91 24.88
C ASN A 213 -17.88 20.45 23.72
N GLY A 214 -17.25 21.18 22.79
CA GLY A 214 -17.71 21.31 21.41
C GLY A 214 -17.03 20.24 20.57
N ALA A 215 -17.77 19.60 19.66
CA ALA A 215 -17.23 18.53 18.84
C ALA A 215 -17.59 18.72 17.37
N SER A 216 -16.61 18.53 16.49
CA SER A 216 -16.84 18.53 15.04
C SER A 216 -15.92 17.54 14.35
N CYS A 217 -16.16 17.31 13.07
CA CYS A 217 -15.22 16.59 12.23
C CYS A 217 -15.04 17.28 10.88
N CYS A 218 -13.89 17.05 10.26
CA CYS A 218 -13.48 17.64 9.00
C CYS A 218 -12.88 16.57 8.08
N ALA A 219 -13.33 16.54 6.83
CA ALA A 219 -12.68 15.78 5.77
C ALA A 219 -11.65 16.70 5.10
N VAL A 220 -10.40 16.24 5.09
CA VAL A 220 -9.26 16.98 4.53
C VAL A 220 -8.67 16.18 3.38
N SER A 221 -8.46 16.84 2.23
CA SER A 221 -7.75 16.28 1.09
C SER A 221 -6.61 17.21 0.69
N ARG A 222 -5.39 16.66 0.67
CA ARG A 222 -4.14 17.35 0.37
C ARG A 222 -3.94 18.63 1.19
N GLY A 223 -4.24 18.56 2.48
CA GLY A 223 -4.11 19.67 3.43
C GLY A 223 -5.25 20.70 3.38
N GLU A 224 -6.25 20.52 2.52
CA GLU A 224 -7.38 21.44 2.35
C GLU A 224 -8.69 20.82 2.83
N CYS A 225 -9.59 21.64 3.39
CA CYS A 225 -10.92 21.20 3.82
C CYS A 225 -11.83 20.94 2.61
N VAL A 226 -12.42 19.75 2.54
CA VAL A 226 -13.42 19.39 1.51
C VAL A 226 -14.85 19.30 2.07
N GLU A 227 -15.01 19.08 3.38
CA GLU A 227 -16.29 19.00 4.08
C GLU A 227 -16.09 19.14 5.61
N THR A 228 -17.05 19.73 6.32
CA THR A 228 -16.98 19.89 7.79
C THR A 228 -18.35 19.77 8.44
N SER A 229 -18.42 19.22 9.66
CA SER A 229 -19.73 18.85 10.24
C SER A 229 -20.49 20.03 10.83
N MET A 230 -19.79 21.05 11.33
CA MET A 230 -20.45 22.24 11.84
C MET A 230 -20.91 23.14 10.70
N GLY A 231 -22.00 23.86 10.97
CA GLY A 231 -22.82 24.50 9.96
C GLY A 231 -22.61 25.99 9.80
N LEU A 232 -23.76 26.67 9.72
CA LEU A 232 -23.87 28.11 9.92
C LEU A 232 -23.40 28.49 11.32
N THR A 233 -23.71 27.63 12.30
CA THR A 233 -23.35 27.79 13.69
C THR A 233 -22.66 26.53 14.21
N PRO A 234 -22.00 26.60 15.39
CA PRO A 234 -21.42 25.42 16.04
C PRO A 234 -22.43 24.40 16.58
N LEU A 235 -23.73 24.51 16.24
CA LEU A 235 -24.79 23.62 16.71
C LEU A 235 -24.94 22.36 15.86
N GLU A 236 -24.79 22.48 14.53
CA GLU A 236 -24.89 21.35 13.59
C GLU A 236 -23.72 20.38 13.76
N GLY A 237 -23.94 19.12 13.41
CA GLY A 237 -22.90 18.10 13.37
C GLY A 237 -23.05 17.06 14.47
N LEU A 238 -21.94 16.87 15.18
CA LEU A 238 -21.84 15.88 16.24
C LEU A 238 -22.70 16.25 17.45
N MET A 239 -23.12 15.24 18.20
CA MET A 239 -23.60 15.43 19.56
C MET A 239 -22.43 15.99 20.40
N MET A 240 -22.70 16.96 21.28
CA MET A 240 -21.65 17.63 22.08
C MET A 240 -22.00 17.61 23.56
N GLY A 241 -21.27 18.34 24.42
CA GLY A 241 -21.53 18.33 25.86
C GLY A 241 -22.91 18.86 26.23
N THR A 242 -23.27 20.05 25.72
CA THR A 242 -24.59 20.68 25.94
C THR A 242 -25.39 20.95 24.67
N ARG A 243 -24.77 20.73 23.50
CA ARG A 243 -25.37 21.00 22.19
C ARG A 243 -25.93 19.73 21.56
N CYS A 244 -27.07 19.85 20.90
CA CYS A 244 -27.79 18.70 20.34
C CYS A 244 -27.09 18.02 19.14
N GLY A 245 -26.34 18.74 18.30
CA GLY A 245 -25.86 18.22 17.01
C GLY A 245 -26.97 18.22 15.96
N ASP A 246 -26.86 17.38 14.91
CA ASP A 246 -27.96 17.32 13.93
C ASP A 246 -29.25 16.79 14.57
N LEU A 247 -30.33 17.48 14.27
CA LEU A 247 -31.68 17.24 14.76
C LEU A 247 -32.65 17.52 13.62
N ASP A 248 -33.78 16.80 13.60
CA ASP A 248 -34.87 17.14 12.70
C ASP A 248 -35.42 18.54 13.03
N CYS A 249 -35.46 19.43 12.02
CA CYS A 249 -36.02 20.78 12.16
C CYS A 249 -37.49 20.77 12.62
N GLY A 250 -38.23 19.68 12.38
CA GLY A 250 -39.58 19.48 12.90
C GLY A 250 -39.65 19.53 14.44
N VAL A 251 -38.57 19.14 15.15
CA VAL A 251 -38.49 19.21 16.61
C VAL A 251 -38.51 20.65 17.11
N VAL A 252 -37.89 21.59 16.39
CA VAL A 252 -37.93 23.02 16.71
C VAL A 252 -39.38 23.52 16.66
N SER A 253 -40.08 23.20 15.57
CA SER A 253 -41.48 23.59 15.39
C SER A 253 -42.39 22.94 16.45
N TYR A 254 -42.16 21.66 16.76
CA TYR A 254 -42.88 20.94 17.79
C TYR A 254 -42.69 21.59 19.17
N ALA A 255 -41.44 21.90 19.56
CA ALA A 255 -41.15 22.55 20.84
C ALA A 255 -41.82 23.91 20.96
N CYS A 256 -41.86 24.70 19.88
CA CYS A 256 -42.56 25.98 19.90
C CYS A 256 -44.08 25.82 20.05
N ARG A 257 -44.70 24.91 19.29
CA ARG A 257 -46.17 24.74 19.30
C ARG A 257 -46.67 24.04 20.56
N GLU A 258 -46.05 22.92 20.93
CA GLU A 258 -46.56 22.03 21.98
C GLU A 258 -46.04 22.40 23.38
N LEU A 259 -44.82 22.94 23.48
CA LEU A 259 -44.23 23.36 24.76
C LEU A 259 -44.35 24.86 25.00
N GLY A 260 -44.95 25.60 24.06
CA GLY A 260 -45.12 27.06 24.14
C GLY A 260 -43.80 27.84 24.18
N LYS A 261 -42.67 27.22 23.82
CA LYS A 261 -41.35 27.87 23.88
C LYS A 261 -41.18 28.86 22.72
N THR A 262 -40.61 30.01 23.02
CA THR A 262 -40.17 30.97 22.00
C THR A 262 -38.98 30.42 21.20
N PRO A 263 -38.72 30.89 19.98
CA PRO A 263 -37.53 30.49 19.21
C PRO A 263 -36.21 30.67 19.98
N ALA A 264 -36.08 31.74 20.77
CA ALA A 264 -34.89 31.99 21.60
C ALA A 264 -34.75 30.97 22.75
N GLU A 265 -35.86 30.58 23.39
CA GLU A 265 -35.84 29.53 24.41
C GLU A 265 -35.50 28.16 23.83
N VAL A 266 -35.98 27.85 22.61
CA VAL A 266 -35.62 26.63 21.90
C VAL A 266 -34.13 26.66 21.52
N ASP A 267 -33.61 27.76 20.98
CA ASP A 267 -32.18 27.90 20.69
C ASP A 267 -31.31 27.70 21.94
N SER A 268 -31.70 28.30 23.07
CA SER A 268 -31.02 28.10 24.36
C SER A 268 -31.11 26.65 24.83
N MET A 269 -32.26 25.99 24.70
CA MET A 269 -32.43 24.57 25.04
C MET A 269 -31.49 23.68 24.21
N LEU A 270 -31.42 23.92 22.90
CA LEU A 270 -30.59 23.16 21.98
C LEU A 270 -29.09 23.39 22.19
N ASN A 271 -28.68 24.56 22.68
CA ASN A 271 -27.28 24.90 22.93
C ASN A 271 -26.77 24.58 24.35
N LYS A 272 -27.63 24.68 25.37
CA LYS A 272 -27.22 24.65 26.79
C LYS A 272 -27.78 23.48 27.59
N GLN A 273 -28.87 22.84 27.12
CA GLN A 273 -29.60 21.82 27.88
C GLN A 273 -29.69 20.47 27.15
N SER A 274 -28.99 20.31 26.03
CA SER A 274 -29.05 19.13 25.15
C SER A 274 -27.74 18.34 25.23
N GLY A 275 -27.45 17.51 24.22
CA GLY A 275 -26.18 16.79 24.13
C GLY A 275 -26.00 15.76 25.25
N LEU A 276 -24.77 15.57 25.70
CA LEU A 276 -24.44 14.65 26.80
C LEU A 276 -25.22 14.99 28.06
N LEU A 277 -25.34 16.28 28.40
CA LEU A 277 -26.09 16.73 29.57
C LEU A 277 -27.57 16.34 29.46
N GLY A 278 -28.21 16.66 28.33
CA GLY A 278 -29.63 16.42 28.13
C GLY A 278 -30.01 14.94 28.09
N VAL A 279 -29.16 14.08 27.51
CA VAL A 279 -29.43 12.63 27.42
C VAL A 279 -29.05 11.90 28.70
N SER A 280 -27.89 12.20 29.29
CA SER A 280 -27.43 11.49 30.49
C SER A 280 -28.11 11.95 31.77
N GLY A 281 -28.54 13.22 31.83
CA GLY A 281 -28.99 13.87 33.07
C GLY A 281 -27.88 14.04 34.12
N VAL A 282 -26.61 13.72 33.80
CA VAL A 282 -25.49 13.72 34.74
C VAL A 282 -24.63 14.96 34.57
N SER A 283 -24.00 15.11 33.40
CA SER A 283 -23.01 16.16 33.16
C SER A 283 -22.80 16.39 31.67
N SER A 284 -22.31 17.58 31.31
CA SER A 284 -21.77 17.85 29.98
C SER A 284 -20.33 17.34 29.79
N ASP A 285 -19.63 16.95 30.87
CA ASP A 285 -18.26 16.40 30.80
C ASP A 285 -18.31 14.89 30.53
N MET A 286 -17.74 14.47 29.40
CA MET A 286 -17.65 13.06 28.99
C MET A 286 -17.00 12.15 30.04
N ARG A 287 -16.08 12.66 30.85
CA ARG A 287 -15.42 11.86 31.90
C ARG A 287 -16.41 11.46 32.98
N ALA A 288 -17.21 12.40 33.46
CA ALA A 288 -18.25 12.15 34.46
C ALA A 288 -19.35 11.24 33.88
N VAL A 289 -19.74 11.42 32.62
CA VAL A 289 -20.70 10.54 31.94
C VAL A 289 -20.15 9.12 31.78
N ARG A 290 -18.87 8.96 31.45
CA ARG A 290 -18.20 7.64 31.42
C ARG A 290 -18.21 6.96 32.78
N GLU A 291 -17.81 7.67 33.84
CA GLU A 291 -17.80 7.13 35.20
C GLU A 291 -19.20 6.69 35.64
N ALA A 292 -20.22 7.50 35.34
CA ALA A 292 -21.62 7.13 35.61
C ALA A 292 -22.06 5.90 34.80
N ALA A 293 -21.68 5.80 33.53
CA ALA A 293 -21.98 4.63 32.68
C ALA A 293 -21.30 3.36 33.19
N GLU A 294 -20.04 3.45 33.63
CA GLU A 294 -19.29 2.35 34.25
C GLU A 294 -19.88 1.94 35.61
N ALA A 295 -20.47 2.88 36.35
CA ALA A 295 -21.24 2.63 37.56
C ALA A 295 -22.67 2.07 37.29
N GLY A 296 -23.04 1.84 36.03
CA GLY A 296 -24.30 1.20 35.63
C GLY A 296 -25.46 2.15 35.33
N ASN A 297 -25.23 3.47 35.22
CA ASN A 297 -26.28 4.40 34.80
C ASN A 297 -26.65 4.19 33.32
N ALA A 298 -27.90 3.81 33.06
CA ALA A 298 -28.40 3.46 31.74
C ALA A 298 -28.42 4.67 30.78
N ASP A 299 -28.83 5.85 31.24
CA ASP A 299 -28.90 7.08 30.44
C ASP A 299 -27.52 7.60 30.09
N ALA A 300 -26.56 7.48 31.00
CA ALA A 300 -25.15 7.80 30.73
C ALA A 300 -24.54 6.84 29.70
N LYS A 301 -24.87 5.54 29.75
CA LYS A 301 -24.47 4.57 28.72
C LYS A 301 -25.10 4.90 27.37
N LEU A 302 -26.40 5.19 27.34
CA LEU A 302 -27.11 5.62 26.12
C LEU A 302 -26.49 6.88 25.53
N ALA A 303 -26.18 7.89 26.35
CA ALA A 303 -25.53 9.13 25.89
C ALA A 303 -24.19 8.85 25.19
N ARG A 304 -23.37 7.93 25.72
CA ARG A 304 -22.10 7.54 25.08
C ARG A 304 -22.31 6.77 23.78
N GLU A 305 -23.28 5.87 23.74
CA GLU A 305 -23.61 5.11 22.52
C GLU A 305 -24.14 6.05 21.43
N MET A 306 -25.03 6.98 21.76
CA MET A 306 -25.52 8.01 20.83
C MET A 306 -24.39 8.92 20.33
N TYR A 307 -23.46 9.31 21.21
CA TYR A 307 -22.30 10.10 20.83
C TYR A 307 -21.39 9.34 19.83
N ALA A 308 -21.02 8.09 20.15
CA ALA A 308 -20.20 7.25 19.27
C ALA A 308 -20.90 6.97 17.93
N GLU A 309 -22.21 6.71 17.94
CA GLU A 309 -22.98 6.48 16.73
C GLU A 309 -23.02 7.71 15.82
N ARG A 310 -23.15 8.91 16.40
CA ARG A 310 -23.09 10.14 15.60
C ARG A 310 -21.73 10.33 14.94
N VAL A 311 -20.64 10.03 15.66
CA VAL A 311 -19.28 10.05 15.12
C VAL A 311 -19.13 9.04 13.97
N ARG A 312 -19.66 7.82 14.12
CA ARG A 312 -19.63 6.78 13.09
C ARG A 312 -20.38 7.18 11.82
N LYS A 313 -21.54 7.84 11.95
CA LYS A 313 -22.30 8.34 10.80
C LYS A 313 -21.46 9.33 9.96
N TYR A 314 -20.80 10.27 10.61
CA TYR A 314 -19.94 11.23 9.93
C TYR A 314 -18.67 10.57 9.35
N LEU A 315 -18.08 9.60 10.05
CA LEU A 315 -16.98 8.80 9.53
C LEU A 315 -17.36 8.16 8.18
N GLY A 316 -18.49 7.46 8.12
CA GLY A 316 -18.97 6.85 6.88
C GLY A 316 -19.22 7.87 5.76
N ALA A 317 -19.89 8.98 6.08
CA ALA A 317 -20.18 10.04 5.12
C ALA A 317 -18.89 10.63 4.51
N TYR A 318 -17.87 10.86 5.34
CA TYR A 318 -16.62 11.49 4.91
C TYR A 318 -15.67 10.50 4.25
N MET A 319 -15.74 9.21 4.57
CA MET A 319 -15.08 8.18 3.77
C MET A 319 -15.58 8.20 2.33
N VAL A 320 -16.91 8.32 2.14
CA VAL A 320 -17.50 8.44 0.80
C VAL A 320 -17.10 9.76 0.12
N LYS A 321 -17.13 10.88 0.84
CA LYS A 321 -16.68 12.19 0.32
C LYS A 321 -15.24 12.14 -0.22
N LEU A 322 -14.37 11.36 0.42
CA LEU A 322 -12.97 11.15 0.00
C LEU A 322 -12.80 10.01 -1.01
N GLY A 323 -13.88 9.54 -1.64
CA GLY A 323 -13.84 8.50 -2.67
C GLY A 323 -13.49 7.10 -2.15
N GLY A 324 -13.70 6.84 -0.86
CA GLY A 324 -13.33 5.57 -0.20
C GLY A 324 -11.86 5.44 0.16
N HIS A 325 -11.02 6.42 -0.21
CA HIS A 325 -9.58 6.42 0.05
C HIS A 325 -9.22 7.36 1.20
N VAL A 326 -9.17 6.80 2.42
CA VAL A 326 -8.80 7.53 3.63
C VAL A 326 -7.47 7.00 4.17
N ASP A 327 -6.45 7.86 4.18
CA ASP A 327 -5.11 7.54 4.68
C ASP A 327 -5.11 7.47 6.21
N ALA A 328 -5.80 8.41 6.88
CA ALA A 328 -5.89 8.45 8.33
C ALA A 328 -7.23 8.96 8.88
N ILE A 329 -7.65 8.37 9.99
CA ILE A 329 -8.66 8.89 10.90
C ILE A 329 -7.94 9.46 12.11
N VAL A 330 -8.11 10.74 12.39
CA VAL A 330 -7.38 11.43 13.46
C VAL A 330 -8.34 11.80 14.57
N PHE A 331 -8.08 11.35 15.79
CA PHE A 331 -8.79 11.78 16.99
C PHE A 331 -7.96 12.84 17.72
N THR A 332 -8.57 13.99 17.97
CA THR A 332 -7.94 15.12 18.66
C THR A 332 -8.89 15.76 19.68
N ALA A 333 -8.39 16.76 20.40
CA ALA A 333 -9.06 17.49 21.48
C ALA A 333 -9.37 16.64 22.72
N GLY A 334 -9.91 17.30 23.76
CA GLY A 334 -9.99 16.76 25.11
C GLY A 334 -10.61 15.36 25.24
N VAL A 335 -11.67 15.03 24.52
CA VAL A 335 -12.28 13.68 24.53
C VAL A 335 -11.56 12.75 23.56
N GLY A 336 -11.28 13.19 22.33
CA GLY A 336 -10.70 12.35 21.28
C GLY A 336 -9.31 11.86 21.63
N GLU A 337 -8.53 12.70 22.30
CA GLU A 337 -7.22 12.35 22.84
C GLU A 337 -7.37 11.39 24.03
N ASN A 338 -8.29 11.66 24.96
CA ASN A 338 -8.29 11.03 26.29
C ASN A 338 -9.13 9.77 26.45
N ASP A 339 -10.26 9.63 25.74
CA ASP A 339 -11.17 8.50 25.91
C ASP A 339 -10.87 7.36 24.91
N ALA A 340 -10.00 6.42 25.33
CA ALA A 340 -9.68 5.22 24.55
C ALA A 340 -10.91 4.32 24.31
N GLY A 341 -11.83 4.25 25.27
CA GLY A 341 -13.04 3.44 25.15
C GLY A 341 -14.00 4.00 24.10
N LEU A 342 -14.12 5.33 24.02
CA LEU A 342 -14.91 5.96 22.96
C LEU A 342 -14.32 5.68 21.57
N ARG A 343 -12.99 5.76 21.40
CA ARG A 343 -12.34 5.42 20.12
C ARG A 343 -12.59 3.96 19.73
N GLU A 344 -12.55 3.03 20.70
CA GLU A 344 -12.94 1.63 20.49
C GLU A 344 -14.39 1.51 20.03
N MET A 345 -15.33 2.21 20.67
CA MET A 345 -16.75 2.22 20.27
C MET A 345 -16.94 2.73 18.84
N VAL A 346 -16.21 3.79 18.46
CA VAL A 346 -16.27 4.37 17.10
C VAL A 346 -15.70 3.41 16.07
N CYS A 347 -14.56 2.75 16.32
CA CYS A 347 -13.90 1.89 15.33
C CYS A 347 -14.46 0.46 15.26
N ARG A 348 -15.26 0.03 16.23
CA ARG A 348 -15.76 -1.36 16.34
C ARG A 348 -16.51 -1.83 15.09
N GLY A 349 -16.13 -2.98 14.53
CA GLY A 349 -16.84 -3.59 13.40
C GLY A 349 -16.53 -2.93 12.04
N LEU A 350 -15.55 -2.03 11.97
CA LEU A 350 -15.12 -1.36 10.74
C LEU A 350 -13.91 -2.05 10.08
N GLU A 351 -13.51 -3.23 10.55
CA GLU A 351 -12.42 -4.02 9.99
C GLU A 351 -12.65 -4.37 8.51
N PRO A 352 -13.87 -4.72 8.05
CA PRO A 352 -14.15 -4.93 6.63
C PRO A 352 -13.93 -3.67 5.76
N MET A 353 -14.02 -2.48 6.37
CA MET A 353 -13.74 -1.20 5.71
C MET A 353 -12.26 -0.81 5.78
N GLY A 354 -11.39 -1.71 6.27
CA GLY A 354 -9.95 -1.46 6.37
C GLY A 354 -9.53 -0.63 7.60
N ILE A 355 -10.43 -0.43 8.57
CA ILE A 355 -10.14 0.29 9.82
C ILE A 355 -10.04 -0.72 10.96
N SER A 356 -8.84 -0.93 11.48
CA SER A 356 -8.57 -1.90 12.54
C SER A 356 -7.73 -1.26 13.64
N LEU A 357 -8.35 -1.07 14.81
CA LEU A 357 -7.74 -0.45 15.98
C LEU A 357 -6.94 -1.48 16.79
N ASP A 358 -5.74 -1.14 17.24
CA ASP A 358 -4.94 -1.95 18.16
C ASP A 358 -5.30 -1.60 19.62
N PRO A 359 -5.94 -2.50 20.38
CA PRO A 359 -6.39 -2.20 21.74
C PRO A 359 -5.25 -1.86 22.71
N VAL A 360 -4.06 -2.43 22.50
CA VAL A 360 -2.90 -2.20 23.37
C VAL A 360 -2.32 -0.83 23.09
N LYS A 361 -2.10 -0.48 21.81
CA LYS A 361 -1.63 0.86 21.45
C LYS A 361 -2.63 1.95 21.84
N ASN A 362 -3.92 1.68 21.63
CA ASN A 362 -5.00 2.63 21.96
C ASN A 362 -5.03 2.99 23.45
N ARG A 363 -4.75 2.02 24.33
CA ARG A 363 -4.70 2.19 25.79
C ARG A 363 -3.30 2.52 26.34
N GLY A 364 -2.27 2.51 25.48
CA GLY A 364 -0.86 2.69 25.86
C GLY A 364 -0.53 4.04 26.52
N ARG A 365 0.57 4.07 27.27
CA ARG A 365 1.06 5.27 27.99
C ARG A 365 1.32 6.43 27.04
N ARG A 366 1.00 7.64 27.49
CA ARG A 366 1.17 8.90 26.76
C ARG A 366 2.52 9.52 27.06
N ARG A 367 3.16 10.09 26.04
CA ARG A 367 4.10 11.19 26.18
C ARG A 367 3.37 12.46 25.73
N GLU A 368 3.62 13.57 26.40
CA GLU A 368 2.95 14.83 26.12
C GLU A 368 3.35 15.34 24.73
N GLY A 369 2.37 15.72 23.89
CA GLY A 369 2.60 16.21 22.53
C GLY A 369 2.75 15.15 21.42
N ASP A 370 2.92 13.86 21.75
CA ASP A 370 3.16 12.83 20.73
C ASP A 370 1.90 12.47 19.92
N ILE A 371 2.03 12.49 18.58
CA ILE A 371 1.07 11.86 17.66
C ILE A 371 1.29 10.35 17.69
N ARG A 372 0.22 9.58 17.91
CA ARG A 372 0.28 8.12 18.06
C ARG A 372 -0.57 7.40 17.03
N ASP A 373 0.04 6.48 16.28
CA ASP A 373 -0.68 5.49 15.51
C ASP A 373 -1.19 4.37 16.43
N VAL A 374 -2.50 4.34 16.63
CA VAL A 374 -3.21 3.35 17.45
C VAL A 374 -3.88 2.27 16.59
N SER A 375 -3.58 2.20 15.29
CA SER A 375 -4.07 1.13 14.41
C SER A 375 -3.18 -0.13 14.44
N THR A 376 -3.76 -1.25 14.04
CA THR A 376 -3.03 -2.49 13.82
C THR A 376 -2.16 -2.39 12.56
N PRO A 377 -1.09 -3.19 12.42
CA PRO A 377 -0.27 -3.21 11.21
C PRO A 377 -1.01 -3.55 9.92
N PHE A 378 -2.20 -4.18 10.02
CA PHE A 378 -3.04 -4.60 8.89
C PHE A 378 -4.15 -3.59 8.56
N SER A 379 -4.30 -2.52 9.34
CA SER A 379 -5.25 -1.45 9.08
C SER A 379 -4.84 -0.71 7.81
N ARG A 380 -5.72 -0.64 6.80
CA ARG A 380 -5.48 0.12 5.56
C ARG A 380 -5.53 1.63 5.82
N THR A 381 -6.44 2.05 6.70
CA THR A 381 -6.55 3.42 7.18
C THR A 381 -5.88 3.51 8.54
N LYS A 382 -4.94 4.45 8.71
CA LYS A 382 -4.32 4.73 10.01
C LYS A 382 -5.35 5.29 10.97
N VAL A 383 -5.24 4.94 12.24
CA VAL A 383 -6.02 5.57 13.30
C VAL A 383 -5.05 6.29 14.20
N LEU A 384 -5.06 7.62 14.14
CA LEU A 384 -4.11 8.47 14.83
C LEU A 384 -4.79 9.15 16.03
N VAL A 385 -4.06 9.29 17.12
CA VAL A 385 -4.39 10.18 18.22
C VAL A 385 -3.37 11.31 18.19
N ALA A 386 -3.80 12.50 17.81
CA ALA A 386 -2.92 13.65 17.61
C ALA A 386 -3.40 14.82 18.47
N PRO A 387 -2.61 15.28 19.46
CA PRO A 387 -2.98 16.44 20.27
C PRO A 387 -3.10 17.70 19.42
N THR A 388 -4.13 18.52 19.64
CA THR A 388 -4.27 19.82 18.96
C THR A 388 -3.71 20.94 19.82
N ASN A 389 -3.16 21.98 19.19
CA ASN A 389 -2.76 23.20 19.87
C ASN A 389 -3.16 24.41 19.01
N GLU A 390 -4.36 24.95 19.30
CA GLU A 390 -4.93 26.05 18.53
C GLU A 390 -4.16 27.35 18.76
N GLU A 391 -3.74 27.60 20.00
CA GLU A 391 -2.99 28.79 20.36
C GLU A 391 -1.63 28.84 19.65
N SER A 392 -0.90 27.72 19.56
CA SER A 392 0.37 27.68 18.82
C SER A 392 0.15 27.89 17.31
N MET A 393 -0.94 27.36 16.74
CA MET A 393 -1.27 27.59 15.33
C MET A 393 -1.61 29.06 15.06
N ILE A 394 -2.34 29.73 15.97
CA ILE A 394 -2.61 31.18 15.87
C ILE A 394 -1.29 31.96 15.90
N ALA A 395 -0.36 31.62 16.78
CA ALA A 395 0.96 32.27 16.85
C ALA A 395 1.74 32.11 15.53
N VAL A 396 1.71 30.90 14.95
CA VAL A 396 2.34 30.59 13.65
C VAL A 396 1.71 31.41 12.53
N GLU A 397 0.38 31.36 12.35
CA GLU A 397 -0.29 32.11 11.27
C GLU A 397 -0.09 33.63 11.42
N ALA A 398 -0.18 34.15 12.65
CA ALA A 398 0.04 35.56 12.92
C ALA A 398 1.46 36.00 12.54
N THR A 399 2.46 35.21 12.89
CA THR A 399 3.87 35.49 12.62
C THR A 399 4.18 35.39 11.12
N GLU A 400 3.62 34.40 10.42
CA GLU A 400 3.77 34.23 8.97
C GLU A 400 3.14 35.40 8.21
N VAL A 401 1.90 35.79 8.55
CA VAL A 401 1.17 36.87 7.88
C VAL A 401 1.78 38.25 8.18
N ALA A 402 2.28 38.47 9.39
CA ALA A 402 2.94 39.71 9.77
C ALA A 402 4.36 39.86 9.17
N GLY A 403 4.92 38.83 8.53
CA GLY A 403 6.27 38.86 7.97
C GLY A 403 7.39 38.86 9.03
N VAL A 404 7.05 38.57 10.28
CA VAL A 404 7.93 38.69 11.46
C VAL A 404 9.02 37.64 11.48
N MET A 405 9.10 36.68 10.54
CA MET A 405 10.22 35.73 10.43
C MET A 405 10.91 35.72 9.06
N ALA A 406 10.57 36.65 8.16
CA ALA A 406 11.05 36.65 6.77
C ALA A 406 12.59 36.62 6.67
N ASP A 407 13.28 37.46 7.44
CA ASP A 407 14.75 37.54 7.45
C ASP A 407 15.41 36.29 8.04
N ALA A 408 14.81 35.69 9.07
CA ALA A 408 15.35 34.47 9.69
C ALA A 408 15.19 33.26 8.77
N ILE A 409 14.06 33.17 8.06
CA ILE A 409 13.81 32.16 7.03
C ILE A 409 14.78 32.36 5.86
N ALA A 410 15.00 33.59 5.40
CA ALA A 410 15.98 33.91 4.36
C ALA A 410 17.42 33.57 4.80
N ALA A 411 17.79 33.88 6.04
CA ALA A 411 19.09 33.56 6.62
C ALA A 411 19.29 32.05 6.80
N ALA A 412 18.26 31.30 7.22
CA ALA A 412 18.29 29.84 7.32
C ALA A 412 18.43 29.20 5.94
N LYS A 413 17.75 29.73 4.91
CA LYS A 413 17.94 29.34 3.52
C LYS A 413 19.38 29.61 3.05
N ALA A 414 19.93 30.79 3.34
CA ALA A 414 21.31 31.13 2.96
C ALA A 414 22.37 30.30 3.70
N ALA A 415 22.19 30.02 4.99
CA ALA A 415 23.09 29.18 5.79
C ALA A 415 23.05 27.71 5.34
N ARG A 416 21.87 27.22 4.92
CA ARG A 416 21.72 25.91 4.28
C ARG A 416 22.49 25.84 2.96
N VAL A 417 22.47 26.90 2.15
CA VAL A 417 23.27 27.01 0.90
C VAL A 417 24.79 27.08 1.20
N ALA A 418 25.21 27.81 2.22
CA ALA A 418 26.64 27.97 2.56
C ALA A 418 27.30 26.72 3.17
N ARG A 419 26.55 25.88 3.90
CA ARG A 419 27.07 24.61 4.46
C ARG A 419 27.41 23.56 3.40
N THR A 420 26.87 23.71 2.19
CA THR A 420 27.14 22.86 1.02
C THR A 420 28.48 23.16 0.32
N MET A 421 29.24 24.17 0.74
CA MET A 421 30.40 24.73 -0.02
C MET A 421 31.79 24.56 0.62
N LEU A 422 32.04 23.56 1.47
CA LEU A 422 33.37 23.33 2.08
C LEU A 422 34.01 22.00 1.61
N PRO A 423 35.24 22.00 1.06
CA PRO A 423 35.89 20.79 0.53
C PRO A 423 36.66 20.02 1.62
N SER A 424 36.57 18.69 1.61
CA SER A 424 37.27 17.78 2.52
C SER A 424 38.54 17.17 1.89
N LEU A 425 39.58 17.04 2.71
CA LEU A 425 40.94 16.56 2.37
C LEU A 425 41.01 15.03 2.12
N PRO A 426 41.99 14.54 1.33
CA PRO A 426 42.03 13.15 0.88
C PRO A 426 42.67 12.18 1.90
N ARG A 427 42.19 10.93 1.93
CA ARG A 427 42.87 9.78 2.57
C ARG A 427 43.17 8.72 1.52
N SER A 428 44.36 8.11 1.63
CA SER A 428 44.99 7.20 0.66
C SER A 428 44.41 5.77 0.65
N PRO A 429 44.59 5.01 -0.45
CA PRO A 429 44.13 3.62 -0.56
C PRO A 429 45.30 2.62 -0.52
N THR A 430 45.13 1.48 0.17
CA THR A 430 45.82 0.21 -0.18
C THR A 430 45.13 -1.01 0.42
N ARG A 431 44.71 -1.97 -0.43
CA ARG A 431 44.68 -3.41 -0.10
C ARG A 431 44.94 -4.26 -1.37
N PRO A 432 45.48 -5.50 -1.25
CA PRO A 432 46.16 -6.24 -2.32
C PRO A 432 45.24 -7.26 -3.07
N PRO A 433 45.72 -7.95 -4.13
CA PRO A 433 44.88 -8.55 -5.18
C PRO A 433 44.44 -10.00 -4.89
N SER A 434 43.29 -10.39 -5.46
CA SER A 434 42.69 -11.73 -5.44
C SER A 434 43.16 -12.62 -6.61
N LEU A 435 43.17 -13.94 -6.37
CA LEU A 435 43.53 -15.02 -7.33
C LEU A 435 42.34 -15.43 -8.22
N PRO A 436 42.57 -16.04 -9.41
CA PRO A 436 41.53 -16.26 -10.44
C PRO A 436 40.71 -17.54 -10.22
N PRO A 437 39.47 -17.64 -10.76
CA PRO A 437 38.62 -18.82 -10.60
C PRO A 437 38.87 -19.89 -11.70
N PRO A 438 38.54 -21.17 -11.43
CA PRO A 438 38.68 -22.27 -12.40
C PRO A 438 37.42 -22.43 -13.31
N PRO A 439 37.51 -23.17 -14.43
CA PRO A 439 36.49 -23.16 -15.48
C PRO A 439 35.31 -24.12 -15.18
N PRO A 440 34.13 -23.91 -15.82
CA PRO A 440 32.90 -24.60 -15.42
C PRO A 440 32.74 -25.98 -16.09
N LYS A 441 32.25 -26.96 -15.31
CA LYS A 441 31.70 -28.22 -15.83
C LYS A 441 30.17 -28.15 -15.84
N ARG A 442 29.57 -28.43 -17.01
CA ARG A 442 28.11 -28.52 -17.21
C ARG A 442 27.53 -29.73 -16.48
N ARG A 443 26.45 -29.53 -15.69
CA ARG A 443 25.53 -30.59 -15.25
C ARG A 443 24.10 -30.19 -15.63
N HIS A 444 23.40 -31.09 -16.30
CA HIS A 444 21.97 -30.99 -16.59
C HIS A 444 21.17 -31.12 -15.28
N VAL A 445 20.45 -30.07 -14.90
CA VAL A 445 19.43 -30.10 -13.83
C VAL A 445 18.12 -29.58 -14.41
N ILE A 446 17.05 -30.33 -14.18
CA ILE A 446 15.68 -30.00 -14.58
C ILE A 446 15.22 -28.79 -13.73
N GLY A 447 15.01 -27.64 -14.38
CA GLY A 447 14.13 -26.58 -13.88
C GLY A 447 14.74 -25.41 -13.11
N SER A 448 16.00 -25.02 -13.33
CA SER A 448 16.46 -23.69 -12.88
C SER A 448 15.93 -22.63 -13.85
N LEU A 449 15.07 -21.70 -13.40
CA LEU A 449 14.77 -20.50 -14.18
C LEU A 449 16.08 -19.76 -14.51
N GLY A 450 16.16 -19.16 -15.70
CA GLY A 450 17.24 -18.25 -16.09
C GLY A 450 17.35 -17.04 -15.15
N ARG A 451 18.43 -16.27 -15.31
CA ARG A 451 18.65 -15.03 -14.52
C ARG A 451 17.50 -14.06 -14.80
N ALA A 452 16.99 -13.35 -13.80
CA ALA A 452 15.89 -12.41 -14.04
C ALA A 452 15.89 -11.26 -13.04
N VAL A 453 15.43 -10.09 -13.49
CA VAL A 453 15.32 -8.86 -12.69
C VAL A 453 14.00 -8.17 -13.00
N TYR A 454 13.38 -7.60 -11.97
CA TYR A 454 12.18 -6.79 -12.12
C TYR A 454 12.54 -5.31 -12.12
N VAL A 455 12.09 -4.53 -13.09
CA VAL A 455 12.31 -3.08 -13.15
C VAL A 455 11.02 -2.35 -12.82
N ASP A 456 11.09 -1.47 -11.81
CA ASP A 456 10.01 -0.56 -11.42
C ASP A 456 10.56 0.86 -11.26
N GLY A 457 9.70 1.84 -11.09
CA GLY A 457 10.11 3.21 -10.83
C GLY A 457 8.98 4.22 -10.88
N VAL A 458 9.36 5.49 -10.70
CA VAL A 458 8.44 6.63 -10.79
C VAL A 458 8.58 7.24 -12.18
N GLY A 459 7.48 7.28 -12.95
CA GLY A 459 7.48 7.84 -14.31
C GLY A 459 7.85 6.81 -15.40
N PRO A 460 8.17 7.27 -16.62
CA PRO A 460 8.52 6.39 -17.73
C PRO A 460 9.87 5.70 -17.48
N THR A 461 9.92 4.38 -17.73
CA THR A 461 11.11 3.54 -17.48
C THR A 461 11.71 2.93 -18.76
N ALA A 462 11.21 3.31 -19.93
CA ALA A 462 11.52 2.62 -21.18
C ALA A 462 13.01 2.72 -21.56
N ALA A 463 13.63 3.88 -21.32
CA ALA A 463 15.05 4.10 -21.61
C ALA A 463 15.94 3.27 -20.69
N GLU A 464 15.59 3.19 -19.41
CA GLU A 464 16.34 2.46 -18.39
C GLU A 464 16.23 0.95 -18.60
N GLU A 465 15.04 0.45 -18.91
CA GLU A 465 14.84 -0.95 -19.25
C GLU A 465 15.62 -1.36 -20.51
N LEU A 466 15.65 -0.49 -21.53
CA LEU A 466 16.39 -0.75 -22.77
C LEU A 466 17.90 -0.75 -22.51
N GLY A 467 18.39 0.25 -21.76
CA GLY A 467 19.80 0.37 -21.40
C GLY A 467 20.27 -0.80 -20.54
N LEU A 468 19.50 -1.23 -19.53
CA LEU A 468 19.82 -2.42 -18.72
C LEU A 468 19.86 -3.69 -19.58
N LEU A 469 18.88 -3.87 -20.48
CA LEU A 469 18.82 -5.05 -21.33
C LEU A 469 19.97 -5.08 -22.34
N SER A 470 20.46 -3.93 -22.83
CA SER A 470 21.61 -3.88 -23.73
C SER A 470 22.91 -4.34 -23.07
N GLN A 471 23.12 -4.03 -21.78
CA GLN A 471 24.33 -4.41 -21.05
C GLN A 471 24.48 -5.93 -20.85
N VAL A 472 23.37 -6.67 -20.84
CA VAL A 472 23.40 -8.14 -20.67
C VAL A 472 23.50 -8.92 -21.99
N THR A 473 23.31 -8.27 -23.14
CA THR A 473 23.38 -8.95 -24.46
C THR A 473 24.74 -9.61 -24.72
N ALA A 474 25.81 -9.07 -24.13
CA ALA A 474 27.16 -9.62 -24.26
C ALA A 474 27.39 -10.91 -23.44
N THR A 475 26.66 -11.08 -22.33
CA THR A 475 26.86 -12.19 -21.37
C THR A 475 25.74 -13.23 -21.40
N ALA A 476 24.56 -12.88 -21.95
CA ALA A 476 23.39 -13.73 -22.09
C ALA A 476 22.93 -13.80 -23.55
N PRO A 477 23.23 -14.89 -24.30
CA PRO A 477 22.87 -14.97 -25.71
C PRO A 477 21.36 -15.10 -25.96
N ARG A 478 20.60 -15.66 -25.00
CA ARG A 478 19.14 -15.77 -25.08
C ARG A 478 18.48 -14.87 -24.05
N ILE A 479 18.29 -13.59 -24.40
CA ILE A 479 17.56 -12.64 -23.57
C ILE A 479 16.05 -12.73 -23.78
N GLY A 480 15.30 -12.34 -22.75
CA GLY A 480 13.85 -12.20 -22.78
C GLY A 480 13.41 -10.89 -22.13
N TYR A 481 12.24 -10.42 -22.55
CA TYR A 481 11.55 -9.28 -21.94
C TYR A 481 10.11 -9.68 -21.67
N PHE A 482 9.62 -9.48 -20.44
CA PHE A 482 8.30 -9.91 -19.99
C PHE A 482 7.53 -8.78 -19.30
N ARG A 483 6.24 -8.64 -19.60
CA ARG A 483 5.33 -7.69 -18.93
C ARG A 483 4.19 -8.44 -18.25
N PRO A 484 4.05 -8.38 -16.92
CA PRO A 484 2.97 -9.07 -16.21
C PRO A 484 1.57 -8.67 -16.68
N PHE A 485 1.36 -7.37 -16.92
CA PHE A 485 0.07 -6.80 -17.33
C PHE A 485 0.27 -5.84 -18.51
N CYS A 486 -0.24 -6.21 -19.68
CA CYS A 486 -0.23 -5.37 -20.87
C CYS A 486 -1.13 -5.95 -21.98
N ASP A 487 -1.62 -5.05 -22.83
CA ASP A 487 -2.43 -5.42 -24.00
C ASP A 487 -1.54 -5.86 -25.17
N ALA A 488 -2.14 -6.44 -26.21
CA ALA A 488 -1.40 -7.11 -27.28
C ALA A 488 -0.63 -6.13 -28.18
N ASP A 489 -1.07 -4.88 -28.20
CA ASP A 489 -0.56 -3.73 -28.94
C ASP A 489 0.35 -2.82 -28.09
N ASP A 490 0.79 -3.29 -26.91
CA ASP A 490 1.71 -2.55 -26.04
C ASP A 490 2.98 -2.16 -26.82
N ARG A 491 3.14 -0.84 -27.02
CA ARG A 491 4.21 -0.26 -27.83
C ARG A 491 5.58 -0.58 -27.26
N LYS A 492 5.70 -0.70 -25.93
CA LYS A 492 6.97 -1.00 -25.27
C LYS A 492 7.40 -2.43 -25.57
N LEU A 493 6.49 -3.40 -25.53
CA LEU A 493 6.76 -4.78 -25.98
C LEU A 493 7.22 -4.81 -27.44
N LEU A 494 6.53 -4.08 -28.31
CA LEU A 494 6.87 -4.05 -29.73
C LEU A 494 8.27 -3.47 -29.97
N THR A 495 8.61 -2.38 -29.27
CA THR A 495 9.94 -1.76 -29.30
C THR A 495 11.02 -2.75 -28.82
N MET A 496 10.85 -3.35 -27.63
CA MET A 496 11.84 -4.30 -27.10
C MET A 496 12.03 -5.52 -28.00
N ARG A 497 10.94 -6.08 -28.53
CA ARG A 497 11.00 -7.21 -29.47
C ARG A 497 11.80 -6.86 -30.74
N THR A 498 11.55 -5.67 -31.29
CA THR A 498 12.16 -5.23 -32.56
C THR A 498 13.63 -4.89 -32.37
N VAL A 499 13.96 -4.11 -31.33
CA VAL A 499 15.33 -3.65 -31.06
C VAL A 499 16.27 -4.82 -30.73
N PHE A 500 15.81 -5.76 -29.89
CA PHE A 500 16.62 -6.90 -29.46
C PHE A 500 16.42 -8.17 -30.30
N GLN A 501 15.63 -8.10 -31.38
CA GLN A 501 15.33 -9.23 -32.26
C GLN A 501 14.91 -10.50 -31.51
N LEU A 502 13.95 -10.36 -30.59
CA LEU A 502 13.42 -11.45 -29.76
C LEU A 502 12.56 -12.40 -30.62
N THR A 503 13.22 -13.23 -31.41
CA THR A 503 12.69 -13.90 -32.61
C THR A 503 11.94 -15.22 -32.33
N SER A 504 11.95 -15.73 -31.10
CA SER A 504 11.38 -17.05 -30.77
C SER A 504 10.06 -17.04 -29.98
N SER A 505 9.45 -15.87 -29.76
CA SER A 505 8.27 -15.77 -28.88
C SER A 505 7.18 -14.87 -29.49
N SER A 506 5.93 -15.34 -29.48
CA SER A 506 4.78 -14.49 -29.82
C SER A 506 4.66 -13.36 -28.79
N ILE A 507 4.08 -12.22 -29.17
CA ILE A 507 3.82 -11.11 -28.23
C ILE A 507 3.00 -11.63 -27.03
N ASP A 508 2.09 -12.58 -27.26
CA ASP A 508 1.28 -13.19 -26.21
C ASP A 508 2.10 -14.00 -25.18
N ALA A 509 3.22 -14.61 -25.60
CA ALA A 509 4.13 -15.30 -24.70
C ALA A 509 4.99 -14.35 -23.85
N MET A 510 5.18 -13.11 -24.32
CA MET A 510 5.94 -12.06 -23.61
C MET A 510 5.12 -11.31 -22.56
N ARG A 511 3.85 -11.70 -22.36
CA ARG A 511 2.94 -11.06 -21.41
C ARG A 511 2.25 -12.05 -20.48
N GLY A 512 1.88 -11.59 -19.29
CA GLY A 512 1.02 -12.34 -18.38
C GLY A 512 -0.44 -12.29 -18.80
N MET A 513 -1.06 -11.13 -18.66
CA MET A 513 -2.49 -10.93 -18.89
C MET A 513 -2.76 -9.53 -19.46
N SER A 514 -3.91 -9.33 -20.11
CA SER A 514 -4.36 -7.98 -20.50
C SER A 514 -4.66 -7.12 -19.28
N ALA A 515 -4.58 -5.80 -19.43
CA ALA A 515 -4.87 -4.88 -18.33
C ALA A 515 -6.36 -4.95 -17.92
N SER A 516 -7.25 -5.14 -18.91
CA SER A 516 -8.69 -5.27 -18.69
C SER A 516 -9.08 -6.53 -17.92
N GLU A 517 -8.51 -7.69 -18.27
CA GLU A 517 -8.79 -8.95 -17.57
C GLU A 517 -8.29 -8.89 -16.12
N ALA A 518 -7.08 -8.36 -15.92
CA ALA A 518 -6.52 -8.23 -14.59
C ALA A 518 -7.34 -7.28 -13.72
N THR A 519 -7.81 -6.15 -14.28
CA THR A 519 -8.71 -5.22 -13.57
C THR A 519 -10.03 -5.89 -13.20
N ALA A 520 -10.64 -6.66 -14.10
CA ALA A 520 -11.89 -7.36 -13.85
C ALA A 520 -11.75 -8.45 -12.76
N MET A 521 -10.64 -9.21 -12.78
CA MET A 521 -10.35 -10.21 -11.74
C MET A 521 -10.13 -9.57 -10.38
N LEU A 522 -9.41 -8.44 -10.32
CA LEU A 522 -9.18 -7.69 -9.07
C LEU A 522 -10.48 -7.12 -8.51
N ALA A 523 -11.34 -6.53 -9.36
CA ALA A 523 -12.65 -6.03 -8.96
C ALA A 523 -13.57 -7.15 -8.41
N ALA A 524 -13.42 -8.38 -8.92
CA ALA A 524 -14.13 -9.56 -8.43
C ALA A 524 -13.47 -10.21 -7.19
N GLY A 525 -12.40 -9.64 -6.64
CA GLY A 525 -11.66 -10.22 -5.50
C GLY A 525 -10.86 -11.48 -5.84
N ARG A 526 -10.66 -11.79 -7.13
CA ARG A 526 -9.93 -12.97 -7.64
C ARG A 526 -8.43 -12.66 -7.81
N GLU A 527 -7.85 -12.05 -6.79
CA GLU A 527 -6.43 -11.63 -6.79
C GLU A 527 -5.48 -12.82 -6.96
N ASP A 528 -5.77 -13.94 -6.28
CA ASP A 528 -4.91 -15.12 -6.31
C ASP A 528 -4.87 -15.78 -7.69
N GLU A 529 -6.00 -15.84 -8.38
CA GLU A 529 -6.07 -16.39 -9.74
C GLU A 529 -5.30 -15.53 -10.74
N CYS A 530 -5.39 -14.20 -10.60
CA CYS A 530 -4.61 -13.27 -11.42
C CYS A 530 -3.11 -13.52 -11.27
N MET A 531 -2.63 -13.66 -10.03
CA MET A 531 -1.23 -13.97 -9.73
C MET A 531 -0.79 -15.34 -10.27
N ASP A 532 -1.63 -16.36 -10.15
CA ASP A 532 -1.34 -17.70 -10.68
C ASP A 532 -1.12 -17.70 -12.19
N VAL A 533 -1.92 -16.93 -12.95
CA VAL A 533 -1.75 -16.81 -14.40
C VAL A 533 -0.42 -16.14 -14.74
N VAL A 534 -0.07 -15.05 -14.05
CA VAL A 534 1.19 -14.32 -14.28
C VAL A 534 2.39 -15.22 -13.97
N ILE A 535 2.39 -15.92 -12.83
CA ILE A 535 3.46 -16.85 -12.45
C ILE A 535 3.61 -17.94 -13.50
N SER A 536 2.50 -18.57 -13.92
CA SER A 536 2.54 -19.66 -14.92
C SER A 536 3.17 -19.18 -16.22
N LYS A 537 2.70 -18.06 -16.78
CA LYS A 537 3.21 -17.55 -18.05
C LYS A 537 4.67 -17.12 -17.96
N PHE A 538 5.07 -16.49 -16.85
CA PHE A 538 6.46 -16.13 -16.64
C PHE A 538 7.38 -17.36 -16.58
N VAL A 539 7.00 -18.39 -15.81
CA VAL A 539 7.80 -19.62 -15.68
C VAL A 539 7.94 -20.35 -17.01
N ASP A 540 6.88 -20.39 -17.82
CA ASP A 540 6.92 -20.99 -19.16
C ASP A 540 7.80 -20.18 -20.12
N TYR A 541 7.68 -18.84 -20.10
CA TYR A 541 8.48 -17.94 -20.94
C TYR A 541 9.96 -17.92 -20.58
N ALA A 542 10.30 -17.99 -19.28
CA ALA A 542 11.67 -17.89 -18.80
C ALA A 542 12.47 -19.21 -18.94
N ARG A 543 11.82 -20.33 -19.27
CA ARG A 543 12.43 -21.68 -19.26
C ARG A 543 13.59 -21.83 -20.24
N ASP A 544 13.54 -21.17 -21.39
CA ASP A 544 14.53 -21.27 -22.47
C ASP A 544 15.45 -20.04 -22.57
N LYS A 545 15.38 -19.11 -21.62
CA LYS A 545 16.13 -17.85 -21.61
C LYS A 545 17.29 -17.91 -20.62
N ASP A 546 18.38 -17.24 -20.97
CA ASP A 546 19.54 -17.06 -20.12
C ASP A 546 19.34 -15.88 -19.16
N PHE A 547 18.63 -14.84 -19.62
CA PHE A 547 18.26 -13.66 -18.83
C PHE A 547 16.86 -13.14 -19.21
N VAL A 548 16.03 -12.76 -18.24
CA VAL A 548 14.73 -12.12 -18.47
C VAL A 548 14.59 -10.82 -17.68
N LEU A 549 14.34 -9.71 -18.38
CA LEU A 549 13.94 -8.46 -17.75
C LEU A 549 12.42 -8.40 -17.65
N VAL A 550 11.91 -8.28 -16.43
CA VAL A 550 10.48 -8.13 -16.16
C VAL A 550 10.19 -6.65 -15.92
N SER A 551 9.38 -6.05 -16.79
CA SER A 551 8.97 -4.65 -16.63
C SER A 551 7.67 -4.52 -15.85
N ARG A 552 7.52 -3.41 -15.14
CA ARG A 552 6.25 -3.00 -14.55
C ARG A 552 5.09 -3.10 -15.56
N GLY A 553 4.05 -3.85 -15.18
CA GLY A 553 2.79 -3.90 -15.93
C GLY A 553 1.93 -2.64 -15.73
N HIS A 554 1.11 -2.30 -16.72
CA HIS A 554 0.17 -1.19 -16.62
C HIS A 554 -1.21 -1.71 -16.17
N LEU A 555 -1.66 -1.27 -15.00
CA LEU A 555 -2.95 -1.63 -14.40
C LEU A 555 -3.74 -0.34 -14.09
N GLY A 556 -3.90 0.55 -15.07
CA GLY A 556 -4.65 1.81 -14.92
C GLY A 556 -4.36 2.57 -13.61
N ALA A 557 -5.41 3.09 -12.95
CA ALA A 557 -5.33 3.82 -11.67
C ALA A 557 -4.77 3.02 -10.47
N ILE A 558 -4.35 1.77 -10.67
CA ILE A 558 -3.74 0.88 -9.67
C ILE A 558 -2.22 0.82 -9.91
N GLY A 559 -1.59 2.00 -9.94
CA GLY A 559 -0.15 2.16 -10.01
C GLY A 559 0.56 2.07 -8.65
N ASP A 560 0.04 1.26 -7.72
CA ASP A 560 0.53 1.15 -6.34
C ASP A 560 1.86 0.39 -6.27
N PRO A 561 2.93 0.95 -5.67
CA PRO A 561 4.19 0.24 -5.35
C PRO A 561 3.98 -1.12 -4.66
N HIS A 562 2.86 -1.28 -3.96
CA HIS A 562 2.46 -2.54 -3.34
C HIS A 562 2.26 -3.68 -4.35
N TRP A 563 1.76 -3.37 -5.55
CA TRP A 563 1.51 -4.38 -6.58
C TRP A 563 2.81 -4.86 -7.24
N THR A 564 3.75 -3.94 -7.48
CA THR A 564 5.12 -4.31 -7.89
C THR A 564 5.74 -5.26 -6.88
N ALA A 565 5.74 -4.90 -5.60
CA ALA A 565 6.35 -5.72 -4.57
C ALA A 565 5.66 -7.09 -4.46
N LYS A 566 4.34 -7.16 -4.67
CA LYS A 566 3.58 -8.42 -4.76
C LYS A 566 4.01 -9.28 -5.95
N VAL A 567 4.13 -8.70 -7.14
CA VAL A 567 4.53 -9.45 -8.35
C VAL A 567 5.98 -9.89 -8.25
N ALA A 568 6.91 -8.98 -7.96
CA ALA A 568 8.32 -9.29 -7.78
C ALA A 568 8.52 -10.35 -6.67
N GLY A 569 7.81 -10.24 -5.54
CA GLY A 569 7.87 -11.22 -4.46
C GLY A 569 7.23 -12.56 -4.80
N ALA A 570 6.17 -12.59 -5.60
CA ALA A 570 5.58 -13.84 -6.07
C ALA A 570 6.50 -14.56 -7.06
N LEU A 571 7.17 -13.81 -7.94
CA LEU A 571 8.13 -14.32 -8.91
C LEU A 571 9.53 -14.57 -8.31
N GLY A 572 9.80 -14.12 -7.08
CA GLY A 572 11.10 -14.24 -6.42
C GLY A 572 12.20 -13.39 -7.07
N LEU A 573 11.84 -12.28 -7.72
CA LEU A 573 12.78 -11.48 -8.51
C LEU A 573 13.33 -10.28 -7.73
N PRO A 574 14.64 -10.03 -7.79
CA PRO A 574 15.21 -8.79 -7.29
C PRO A 574 14.71 -7.61 -8.11
N VAL A 575 14.59 -6.45 -7.46
CA VAL A 575 14.05 -5.22 -8.08
C VAL A 575 15.17 -4.22 -8.36
N VAL A 576 15.17 -3.64 -9.56
CA VAL A 576 15.88 -2.41 -9.89
C VAL A 576 14.86 -1.29 -9.93
N TYR A 577 15.11 -0.22 -9.17
CA TYR A 577 14.19 0.89 -9.05
C TYR A 577 14.68 2.12 -9.80
N VAL A 578 13.83 2.74 -10.60
CA VAL A 578 14.13 3.88 -11.46
C VAL A 578 13.59 5.18 -10.86
N LEU A 579 14.42 6.22 -10.84
CA LEU A 579 14.11 7.56 -10.36
C LEU A 579 14.50 8.63 -11.38
N HIS A 580 13.72 9.71 -11.44
CA HIS A 580 14.02 10.88 -12.27
C HIS A 580 14.17 12.12 -11.40
N GLU A 581 15.34 12.74 -11.41
CA GLU A 581 15.76 13.88 -10.59
C GLU A 581 15.46 13.67 -9.09
N PRO A 582 16.17 12.75 -8.39
CA PRO A 582 15.89 12.43 -7.00
C PRO A 582 16.00 13.66 -6.10
N ARG A 583 14.87 14.10 -5.54
CA ARG A 583 14.75 15.21 -4.58
C ARG A 583 14.62 14.68 -3.15
N ASP A 584 14.78 15.57 -2.17
CA ASP A 584 14.54 15.24 -0.74
C ASP A 584 13.10 14.73 -0.50
N ASP A 585 12.14 15.08 -1.35
CA ASP A 585 10.75 14.62 -1.29
C ASP A 585 10.56 13.20 -1.87
N ASP A 586 11.46 12.75 -2.76
CA ASP A 586 11.41 11.40 -3.37
C ASP A 586 11.98 10.33 -2.42
N LYS A 587 12.65 10.74 -1.34
CA LYS A 587 13.15 9.84 -0.28
C LYS A 587 12.04 8.97 0.27
N GLU A 588 10.84 9.54 0.46
CA GLU A 588 9.71 8.79 0.99
C GLU A 588 9.19 7.75 -0.01
N ILE A 589 9.23 8.05 -1.31
CA ILE A 589 8.78 7.10 -2.36
C ILE A 589 9.75 5.92 -2.45
N VAL A 590 11.05 6.19 -2.43
CA VAL A 590 12.10 5.15 -2.44
C VAL A 590 12.07 4.33 -1.16
N LEU A 591 11.92 4.98 0.01
CA LEU A 591 11.80 4.27 1.29
C LEU A 591 10.51 3.46 1.37
N ARG A 592 9.37 3.97 0.88
CA ARG A 592 8.11 3.19 0.80
C ARG A 592 8.24 1.99 -0.14
N ALA A 593 8.89 2.16 -1.29
CA ALA A 593 9.16 1.07 -2.21
C ALA A 593 10.11 0.03 -1.57
N LYS A 594 11.19 0.49 -0.94
CA LYS A 594 12.13 -0.35 -0.19
C LYS A 594 11.43 -1.08 0.96
N ASP A 595 10.62 -0.42 1.77
CA ASP A 595 9.87 -1.02 2.86
C ASP A 595 8.85 -2.06 2.36
N ALA A 596 8.18 -1.78 1.23
CA ALA A 596 7.25 -2.73 0.62
C ALA A 596 7.95 -3.99 0.10
N LEU A 597 9.18 -3.84 -0.42
CA LEU A 597 10.07 -4.93 -0.82
C LEU A 597 10.61 -5.69 0.39
N ASP A 598 11.10 -5.00 1.42
CA ASP A 598 11.66 -5.57 2.65
C ASP A 598 10.60 -6.38 3.42
N GLN A 599 9.37 -5.88 3.52
CA GLN A 599 8.23 -6.62 4.11
C GLN A 599 7.96 -7.96 3.43
N ARG A 600 8.29 -8.07 2.14
CA ARG A 600 8.12 -9.27 1.32
C ARG A 600 9.42 -10.02 1.10
N ARG A 601 10.51 -9.58 1.74
CA ARG A 601 11.87 -10.12 1.62
C ARG A 601 12.34 -10.16 0.16
N VAL A 602 11.92 -9.17 -0.63
CA VAL A 602 12.37 -8.97 -2.01
C VAL A 602 13.61 -8.10 -1.98
N ARG A 603 14.69 -8.56 -2.62
CA ARG A 603 15.95 -7.82 -2.67
C ARG A 603 15.83 -6.63 -3.62
N LEU A 604 16.07 -5.41 -3.12
CA LEU A 604 16.38 -4.25 -3.96
C LEU A 604 17.82 -4.40 -4.46
N ALA A 605 18.00 -4.68 -5.75
CA ALA A 605 19.32 -4.88 -6.36
C ALA A 605 20.09 -3.57 -6.52
N GLY A 606 19.39 -2.48 -6.83
CA GLY A 606 19.98 -1.15 -6.96
C GLY A 606 18.99 -0.13 -7.50
N VAL A 607 19.42 1.13 -7.54
CA VAL A 607 18.66 2.26 -8.06
C VAL A 607 19.34 2.85 -9.28
N VAL A 608 18.58 3.01 -10.35
CA VAL A 608 18.97 3.84 -11.51
C VAL A 608 18.32 5.21 -11.31
N ALA A 609 19.11 6.28 -11.29
CA ALA A 609 18.59 7.63 -11.11
C ALA A 609 19.08 8.57 -12.21
N THR A 610 18.16 9.31 -12.84
CA THR A 610 18.51 10.42 -13.72
C THR A 610 18.78 11.66 -12.87
N THR A 611 19.95 12.30 -12.96
CA THR A 611 20.35 13.43 -12.12
C THR A 611 21.29 14.42 -12.83
N ARG A 612 21.12 15.72 -12.55
CA ARG A 612 22.07 16.77 -12.97
C ARG A 612 23.27 16.89 -12.04
N ASP A 613 23.17 16.33 -10.84
CA ASP A 613 24.19 16.34 -9.80
C ASP A 613 24.43 14.91 -9.34
N GLU A 614 25.48 14.30 -9.89
CA GLU A 614 25.84 12.91 -9.61
C GLU A 614 26.22 12.72 -8.13
N GLU A 615 27.00 13.64 -7.58
CA GLU A 615 27.52 13.55 -6.22
C GLU A 615 26.39 13.67 -5.18
N ALA A 616 25.48 14.62 -5.37
CA ALA A 616 24.31 14.76 -4.49
C ALA A 616 23.38 13.54 -4.56
N ALA A 617 23.15 12.98 -5.76
CA ALA A 617 22.30 11.80 -5.92
C ALA A 617 22.95 10.55 -5.29
N ARG A 618 24.25 10.35 -5.50
CA ARG A 618 25.02 9.26 -4.89
C ARG A 618 24.94 9.31 -3.37
N ASN A 619 25.25 10.46 -2.78
CA ASN A 619 25.16 10.68 -1.33
C ASN A 619 23.73 10.43 -0.81
N THR A 620 22.71 10.84 -1.57
CA THR A 620 21.31 10.63 -1.19
C THR A 620 20.95 9.15 -1.13
N LEU A 621 21.33 8.38 -2.15
CA LEU A 621 21.05 6.94 -2.23
C LEU A 621 21.85 6.15 -1.18
N GLU A 622 23.12 6.47 -0.99
CA GLU A 622 23.96 5.82 0.03
C GLU A 622 23.44 6.09 1.46
N ASN A 623 22.96 7.30 1.74
CA ASN A 623 22.33 7.63 3.04
C ASN A 623 21.02 6.86 3.28
N MET A 624 20.34 6.39 2.23
CA MET A 624 19.17 5.51 2.34
C MET A 624 19.55 4.04 2.55
N GLY A 625 20.84 3.70 2.51
CA GLY A 625 21.31 2.32 2.48
C GLY A 625 20.96 1.61 1.16
N VAL A 626 20.86 2.34 0.06
CA VAL A 626 20.50 1.81 -1.26
C VAL A 626 21.67 1.95 -2.22
N PHE A 627 21.92 0.91 -3.01
CA PHE A 627 23.04 0.86 -3.93
C PHE A 627 22.73 1.64 -5.24
N PRO A 628 23.52 2.66 -5.61
CA PRO A 628 23.34 3.43 -6.84
C PRO A 628 23.85 2.63 -8.05
N ALA A 629 22.96 1.94 -8.75
CA ALA A 629 23.30 1.10 -9.91
C ALA A 629 23.75 1.94 -11.12
N ALA A 630 23.10 3.06 -11.38
CA ALA A 630 23.51 4.02 -12.41
C ALA A 630 23.02 5.42 -12.07
N LEU A 631 23.84 6.43 -12.33
CA LEU A 631 23.49 7.85 -12.19
C LEU A 631 23.59 8.51 -13.56
N LEU A 632 22.45 8.64 -14.23
CA LEU A 632 22.37 9.06 -15.63
C LEU A 632 22.20 10.58 -15.72
N PRO A 633 22.97 11.30 -16.55
CA PRO A 633 22.65 12.71 -16.84
C PRO A 633 21.31 12.82 -17.59
N PRO A 634 20.52 13.89 -17.41
CA PRO A 634 19.28 14.07 -18.17
C PRO A 634 19.60 14.27 -19.66
N ASP A 635 18.81 13.61 -20.52
CA ASP A 635 18.91 13.75 -21.96
C ASP A 635 17.60 14.28 -22.54
N GLU A 636 17.65 15.45 -23.19
CA GLU A 636 16.47 16.12 -23.76
C GLU A 636 15.77 15.27 -24.83
N ARG A 637 16.46 14.31 -25.46
CA ARG A 637 15.84 13.44 -26.46
C ARG A 637 14.72 12.59 -25.85
N PHE A 638 14.76 12.26 -24.56
CA PHE A 638 13.70 11.46 -23.93
C PHE A 638 12.44 12.27 -23.62
N SER A 639 12.53 13.60 -23.49
CA SER A 639 11.38 14.49 -23.23
C SER A 639 10.74 15.04 -24.51
N GLN A 640 11.41 14.92 -25.66
CA GLN A 640 10.91 15.38 -26.95
C GLN A 640 9.92 14.38 -27.58
N ILE A 641 8.80 14.88 -28.10
CA ILE A 641 7.80 14.08 -28.83
C ILE A 641 8.08 14.21 -30.33
N THR A 642 8.21 13.09 -31.03
CA THR A 642 8.45 13.07 -32.49
C THR A 642 7.14 13.06 -33.28
N MET A 643 7.18 13.48 -34.56
CA MET A 643 6.02 13.36 -35.44
C MET A 643 5.59 11.90 -35.66
N ALA A 644 6.52 10.95 -35.59
CA ALA A 644 6.23 9.51 -35.60
C ALA A 644 5.41 9.08 -34.37
N GLU A 645 5.71 9.63 -33.18
CA GLU A 645 4.95 9.38 -31.96
C GLU A 645 3.55 9.96 -32.03
N ILE A 646 3.39 11.16 -32.59
CA ILE A 646 2.07 11.79 -32.81
C ILE A 646 1.24 10.93 -33.77
N ALA A 647 1.83 10.52 -34.90
CA ALA A 647 1.16 9.69 -35.89
C ALA A 647 0.70 8.34 -35.31
N ALA A 648 1.56 7.67 -34.54
CA ALA A 648 1.21 6.42 -33.89
C ALA A 648 0.15 6.61 -32.79
N THR A 649 0.18 7.72 -32.04
CA THR A 649 -0.73 7.96 -30.90
C THR A 649 -2.13 8.34 -31.34
N LEU A 650 -2.28 9.14 -32.39
CA LEU A 650 -3.58 9.52 -32.94
C LEU A 650 -4.06 8.61 -34.07
N GLU A 651 -3.33 7.53 -34.35
CA GLU A 651 -3.58 6.67 -35.52
C GLU A 651 -3.71 7.50 -36.82
N ALA A 652 -2.91 8.56 -36.91
CA ALA A 652 -3.03 9.57 -37.96
C ALA A 652 -2.50 9.02 -39.29
N ARG A 653 -3.21 9.35 -40.38
CA ARG A 653 -2.73 9.06 -41.73
C ARG A 653 -1.62 10.04 -42.08
N VAL A 654 -0.45 9.52 -42.45
CA VAL A 654 0.66 10.34 -42.93
C VAL A 654 0.41 10.72 -44.39
N ALA A 655 0.22 12.01 -44.66
CA ALA A 655 0.01 12.52 -46.01
C ALA A 655 1.34 12.84 -46.72
N PHE A 656 2.29 13.46 -46.01
CA PHE A 656 3.62 13.82 -46.53
C PHE A 656 4.69 13.71 -45.43
N GLY A 657 5.96 13.59 -45.83
CA GLY A 657 7.11 13.65 -44.92
C GLY A 657 7.44 12.35 -44.16
N HIS A 658 7.12 11.18 -44.72
CA HIS A 658 7.37 9.87 -44.10
C HIS A 658 8.81 9.67 -43.59
N ALA A 659 9.80 10.16 -44.34
CA ALA A 659 11.21 10.04 -43.98
C ALA A 659 11.62 10.92 -42.78
N ASP A 660 10.89 12.01 -42.52
CA ASP A 660 11.23 13.01 -41.51
C ASP A 660 10.43 12.83 -40.21
N LEU A 661 9.52 11.85 -40.13
CA LEU A 661 8.66 11.61 -38.97
C LEU A 661 9.45 11.35 -37.69
N ALA A 662 10.52 10.55 -37.78
CA ALA A 662 11.32 10.16 -36.62
C ALA A 662 12.32 11.24 -36.19
N SER A 663 12.70 12.16 -37.08
CA SER A 663 13.67 13.23 -36.83
C SER A 663 13.01 14.56 -36.46
N SER A 664 11.75 14.79 -36.86
CA SER A 664 11.02 16.03 -36.57
C SER A 664 10.42 15.99 -35.16
N THR A 665 10.85 16.92 -34.30
CA THR A 665 10.44 16.98 -32.89
C THR A 665 9.56 18.19 -32.60
N MET A 666 8.47 17.95 -31.87
CA MET A 666 7.56 18.97 -31.39
C MET A 666 8.10 19.63 -30.12
N ARG A 667 8.10 20.96 -30.10
CA ARG A 667 8.41 21.80 -28.93
C ARG A 667 7.21 22.61 -28.43
N GLY A 668 6.19 22.80 -29.27
CA GLY A 668 4.99 23.55 -28.94
C GLY A 668 3.88 23.30 -29.95
N VAL A 669 2.65 23.71 -29.61
CA VAL A 669 1.46 23.52 -30.44
C VAL A 669 0.83 24.88 -30.74
N ILE A 670 0.49 25.11 -32.01
CA ILE A 670 -0.24 26.29 -32.48
C ILE A 670 -1.56 25.82 -33.09
N VAL A 671 -2.68 26.33 -32.58
CA VAL A 671 -4.00 26.11 -33.19
C VAL A 671 -4.30 27.23 -34.18
N ALA A 672 -4.19 26.95 -35.47
CA ALA A 672 -4.31 27.93 -36.54
C ALA A 672 -5.72 27.92 -37.15
N THR A 673 -6.63 28.72 -36.58
CA THR A 673 -8.02 28.89 -37.09
C THR A 673 -8.29 30.25 -37.70
N ARG A 674 -7.39 31.24 -37.52
CA ARG A 674 -7.55 32.62 -37.99
C ARG A 674 -6.96 32.85 -39.40
N HIS A 675 -6.87 34.11 -39.83
CA HIS A 675 -6.28 34.49 -41.12
C HIS A 675 -4.79 34.17 -41.21
N VAL A 676 -4.30 33.90 -42.42
CA VAL A 676 -2.89 33.51 -42.71
C VAL A 676 -1.89 34.50 -42.13
N ALA A 677 -2.12 35.81 -42.30
CA ALA A 677 -1.20 36.85 -41.82
C ALA A 677 -0.92 36.75 -40.31
N GLU A 678 -1.96 36.55 -39.49
CA GLU A 678 -1.81 36.41 -38.05
C GLU A 678 -1.05 35.13 -37.65
N CYS A 679 -1.31 34.03 -38.36
CA CYS A 679 -0.62 32.76 -38.11
C CYS A 679 0.88 32.88 -38.40
N ILE A 680 1.24 33.52 -39.52
CA ILE A 680 2.62 33.75 -39.93
C ILE A 680 3.34 34.72 -39.00
N ASP A 681 2.68 35.81 -38.59
CA ASP A 681 3.23 36.77 -37.61
C ASP A 681 3.46 36.13 -36.24
N THR A 682 2.60 35.19 -35.85
CA THR A 682 2.76 34.42 -34.61
C THR A 682 3.95 33.45 -34.74
N LEU A 683 4.02 32.72 -35.85
CA LEU A 683 5.10 31.75 -36.10
C LEU A 683 6.48 32.42 -36.09
N ARG A 684 6.62 33.63 -36.65
CA ARG A 684 7.88 34.39 -36.66
C ARG A 684 8.42 34.70 -35.26
N LYS A 685 7.54 34.80 -34.25
CA LYS A 685 7.90 35.15 -32.86
C LYS A 685 8.26 33.95 -32.00
N LEU A 686 8.05 32.72 -32.50
CA LEU A 686 8.22 31.49 -31.73
C LEU A 686 9.50 30.74 -32.12
N PRO A 687 10.06 29.92 -31.22
CA PRO A 687 11.19 29.05 -31.56
C PRO A 687 10.78 27.95 -32.55
N PRO A 688 11.74 27.36 -33.29
CA PRO A 688 11.47 26.24 -34.20
C PRO A 688 10.88 25.03 -33.48
N GLY A 689 10.24 24.14 -34.26
CA GLY A 689 9.61 22.92 -33.75
C GLY A 689 8.15 23.08 -33.30
N GLN A 690 7.43 24.08 -33.83
CA GLN A 690 5.98 24.22 -33.58
C GLN A 690 5.19 23.21 -34.40
N LEU A 691 4.28 22.44 -33.80
CA LEU A 691 3.24 21.69 -34.50
C LEU A 691 2.06 22.63 -34.76
N VAL A 692 1.63 22.76 -36.02
CA VAL A 692 0.46 23.58 -36.35
C VAL A 692 -0.76 22.69 -36.59
N VAL A 693 -1.80 22.89 -35.79
CA VAL A 693 -3.08 22.17 -35.87
C VAL A 693 -4.10 23.06 -36.59
N THR A 694 -4.70 22.57 -37.67
CA THR A 694 -5.71 23.31 -38.43
C THR A 694 -6.73 22.37 -39.09
N HIS A 695 -7.82 22.93 -39.63
CA HIS A 695 -8.83 22.16 -40.36
C HIS A 695 -8.34 21.88 -41.78
N ALA A 696 -8.61 20.69 -42.32
CA ALA A 696 -8.18 20.32 -43.68
C ALA A 696 -8.73 21.24 -44.78
N ALA A 697 -9.89 21.86 -44.57
CA ALA A 697 -10.48 22.83 -45.50
C ALA A 697 -9.65 24.13 -45.67
N ARG A 698 -8.70 24.42 -44.78
CA ARG A 698 -7.84 25.62 -44.81
C ARG A 698 -6.62 25.46 -45.72
N ALA A 699 -6.86 25.16 -46.99
CA ALA A 699 -5.81 25.02 -48.00
C ALA A 699 -4.88 26.24 -48.08
N ASP A 700 -5.44 27.44 -47.89
CA ASP A 700 -4.71 28.72 -47.82
C ASP A 700 -3.62 28.71 -46.73
N LEU A 701 -3.94 28.23 -45.52
CA LEU A 701 -2.98 28.11 -44.42
C LEU A 701 -1.95 27.02 -44.68
N VAL A 702 -2.39 25.85 -45.15
CA VAL A 702 -1.49 24.71 -45.41
C VAL A 702 -0.40 25.11 -46.40
N HIS A 703 -0.76 25.67 -47.55
CA HIS A 703 0.21 26.11 -48.54
C HIS A 703 1.12 27.22 -48.02
N SER A 704 0.56 28.20 -47.30
CA SER A 704 1.35 29.30 -46.74
C SER A 704 2.36 28.83 -45.69
N LEU A 705 2.00 27.86 -44.87
CA LEU A 705 2.88 27.27 -43.85
C LEU A 705 3.96 26.38 -44.47
N VAL A 706 3.64 25.63 -45.53
CA VAL A 706 4.63 24.86 -46.31
C VAL A 706 5.65 25.80 -46.96
N LEU A 707 5.21 26.92 -47.55
CA LEU A 707 6.10 27.94 -48.09
C LEU A 707 6.95 28.60 -46.99
N ALA A 708 6.35 28.93 -45.84
CA ALA A 708 7.09 29.50 -44.71
C ALA A 708 8.18 28.54 -44.20
N HIS A 709 7.90 27.24 -44.12
CA HIS A 709 8.87 26.21 -43.74
C HIS A 709 10.05 26.10 -44.70
N GLN A 710 9.88 26.44 -45.98
CA GLN A 710 10.97 26.44 -46.96
C GLN A 710 11.88 27.66 -46.82
N THR A 711 11.34 28.79 -46.36
CA THR A 711 12.06 30.05 -46.18
C THR A 711 12.68 30.16 -44.79
N ILE A 712 13.56 29.21 -44.45
CA ILE A 712 14.17 29.07 -43.11
C ILE A 712 14.92 30.34 -42.66
N ASP A 713 15.46 31.12 -43.61
CA ASP A 713 16.14 32.39 -43.32
C ASP A 713 15.21 33.46 -42.75
N TYR A 714 13.90 33.34 -42.96
CA TYR A 714 12.89 34.33 -42.56
C TYR A 714 11.88 33.80 -41.55
N PHE A 715 11.70 32.48 -41.47
CA PHE A 715 10.74 31.84 -40.58
C PHE A 715 11.33 30.58 -39.92
N PRO A 716 11.03 30.36 -38.63
CA PRO A 716 11.50 29.17 -37.93
C PRO A 716 10.83 27.91 -38.52
N PRO A 717 11.58 26.80 -38.74
CA PRO A 717 11.00 25.56 -39.23
C PRO A 717 9.99 24.99 -38.22
N ILE A 718 8.80 24.64 -38.71
CA ILE A 718 7.78 23.91 -37.96
C ILE A 718 8.13 22.42 -37.82
N ALA A 719 7.62 21.78 -36.77
CA ALA A 719 7.74 20.33 -36.55
C ALA A 719 6.88 19.53 -37.54
N GLY A 720 5.71 20.05 -37.87
CA GLY A 720 4.76 19.40 -38.76
C GLY A 720 3.40 20.10 -38.78
N LEU A 721 2.51 19.59 -39.63
CA LEU A 721 1.11 20.00 -39.72
C LEU A 721 0.20 18.85 -39.29
N LEU A 722 -0.82 19.15 -38.48
CA LEU A 722 -1.88 18.22 -38.11
C LEU A 722 -3.22 18.74 -38.66
N LEU A 723 -3.78 18.02 -39.62
CA LEU A 723 -5.02 18.37 -40.32
C LEU A 723 -6.19 17.59 -39.73
N SER A 724 -7.18 18.31 -39.22
CA SER A 724 -8.41 17.79 -38.60
C SER A 724 -9.59 17.74 -39.58
N GLY A 725 -10.61 16.95 -39.25
CA GLY A 725 -11.85 16.82 -40.04
C GLY A 725 -11.69 15.99 -41.32
N THR A 726 -10.90 14.90 -41.27
CA THR A 726 -10.59 14.06 -42.44
C THR A 726 -10.71 12.58 -42.11
N ASP A 727 -10.89 11.69 -43.09
CA ASP A 727 -10.80 10.26 -42.81
C ASP A 727 -9.40 9.93 -42.25
N GLY A 728 -9.33 9.68 -40.94
CA GLY A 728 -8.20 9.05 -40.26
C GLY A 728 -8.00 7.63 -40.79
N ALA A 729 -7.08 6.85 -40.19
CA ALA A 729 -6.94 5.44 -40.55
C ALA A 729 -8.21 4.66 -40.14
N ALA A 730 -9.19 4.61 -41.04
CA ALA A 730 -10.44 3.85 -41.04
C ALA A 730 -10.85 3.19 -39.71
N THR A 731 -11.76 3.83 -38.97
CA THR A 731 -12.61 3.14 -37.98
C THR A 731 -14.09 3.51 -38.22
N GLU A 732 -14.97 2.50 -38.20
CA GLU A 732 -16.34 2.51 -38.74
C GLU A 732 -17.38 3.34 -37.97
N HIS A 733 -16.96 4.24 -37.09
CA HIS A 733 -17.87 4.97 -36.22
C HIS A 733 -17.44 6.41 -36.04
N HIS A 734 -17.68 7.30 -37.01
CA HIS A 734 -18.12 8.68 -36.74
C HIS A 734 -18.79 9.28 -37.99
N LEU A 735 -19.97 9.84 -37.75
CA LEU A 735 -20.77 10.63 -38.68
C LEU A 735 -20.16 12.05 -38.74
N ASP A 736 -20.21 12.71 -39.92
CA ASP A 736 -20.00 14.16 -40.15
C ASP A 736 -18.76 14.64 -40.94
N ALA A 737 -18.10 13.82 -41.77
CA ALA A 737 -17.28 14.38 -42.85
C ALA A 737 -18.20 14.81 -44.03
N SER A 738 -18.30 16.11 -44.32
CA SER A 738 -19.00 16.60 -45.51
C SER A 738 -18.28 16.08 -46.77
N PRO A 739 -19.00 15.61 -47.82
CA PRO A 739 -18.41 15.25 -49.11
C PRO A 739 -17.51 16.34 -49.71
N ASP A 740 -17.78 17.61 -49.39
CA ASP A 740 -17.00 18.77 -49.82
C ASP A 740 -15.62 18.86 -49.12
N ASP A 741 -15.51 18.45 -47.85
CA ASP A 741 -14.25 18.52 -47.10
C ASP A 741 -13.23 17.47 -47.59
N ALA A 742 -13.71 16.28 -47.93
CA ALA A 742 -12.89 15.23 -48.53
C ALA A 742 -12.37 15.63 -49.94
N ALA A 743 -13.21 16.28 -50.75
CA ALA A 743 -12.82 16.81 -52.06
C ALA A 743 -11.81 17.96 -51.94
N GLN A 744 -11.99 18.85 -50.96
CA GLN A 744 -11.09 19.97 -50.68
C GLN A 744 -9.71 19.48 -50.20
N LEU A 745 -9.68 18.44 -49.35
CA LEU A 745 -8.45 17.78 -48.92
C LEU A 745 -7.72 17.12 -50.09
N ALA A 746 -8.43 16.35 -50.92
CA ALA A 746 -7.85 15.71 -52.09
C ALA A 746 -7.19 16.74 -53.01
N LYS A 747 -7.84 17.88 -53.24
CA LYS A 747 -7.28 19.00 -54.02
C LYS A 747 -6.06 19.64 -53.37
N THR A 748 -6.08 19.82 -52.04
CA THR A 748 -4.94 20.38 -51.29
C THR A 748 -3.73 19.44 -51.35
N LEU A 749 -3.95 18.14 -51.18
CA LEU A 749 -2.90 17.12 -51.25
C LEU A 749 -2.38 16.92 -52.69
N ASP A 750 -3.24 16.98 -53.70
CA ASP A 750 -2.88 16.91 -55.12
C ASP A 750 -1.97 18.08 -55.51
N LEU A 751 -2.31 19.31 -55.09
CA LEU A 751 -1.45 20.49 -55.28
C LEU A 751 -0.09 20.37 -54.58
N LEU A 752 -0.04 19.75 -53.40
CA LEU A 752 1.22 19.47 -52.70
C LEU A 752 2.03 18.36 -53.39
N SER A 753 1.38 17.40 -54.06
CA SER A 753 2.06 16.34 -54.81
C SER A 753 2.74 16.83 -56.08
N CYS A 754 2.31 17.98 -56.61
CA CYS A 754 2.93 18.67 -57.73
C CYS A 754 4.21 19.44 -57.33
N VAL A 755 4.53 19.51 -56.04
CA VAL A 755 5.73 20.18 -55.54
C VAL A 755 6.97 19.30 -55.85
N PRO A 756 8.03 19.84 -56.48
CA PRO A 756 9.22 19.06 -56.79
C PRO A 756 9.84 18.41 -55.55
N SER A 757 10.37 17.19 -55.67
CA SER A 757 11.00 16.44 -54.56
C SER A 757 12.25 17.10 -53.97
N THR A 758 12.76 18.18 -54.60
CA THR A 758 13.82 19.04 -54.06
C THR A 758 13.33 20.02 -52.99
N VAL A 759 12.02 20.17 -52.84
CA VAL A 759 11.39 21.10 -51.92
C VAL A 759 11.09 20.40 -50.60
N ARG A 760 11.56 20.97 -49.49
CA ARG A 760 11.30 20.44 -48.15
C ARG A 760 9.85 20.73 -47.74
N VAL A 761 9.07 19.67 -47.59
CA VAL A 761 7.70 19.71 -47.06
C VAL A 761 7.75 19.17 -45.63
N PRO A 762 7.24 19.90 -44.62
CA PRO A 762 7.19 19.39 -43.26
C PRO A 762 6.27 18.16 -43.19
N PRO A 763 6.44 17.24 -42.22
CA PRO A 763 5.51 16.13 -42.04
C PRO A 763 4.06 16.62 -41.90
N ILE A 764 3.14 16.02 -42.66
CA ILE A 764 1.71 16.35 -42.65
C ILE A 764 0.93 15.11 -42.20
N LEU A 765 0.23 15.23 -41.09
CA LEU A 765 -0.62 14.19 -40.51
C LEU A 765 -2.10 14.57 -40.67
N CYS A 766 -2.96 13.58 -40.89
CA CYS A 766 -4.40 13.74 -41.04
C CYS A 766 -5.14 12.89 -40.00
N VAL A 767 -6.12 13.49 -39.32
CA VAL A 767 -6.95 12.89 -38.27
C VAL A 767 -8.43 13.20 -38.50
N SER A 768 -9.30 12.36 -37.93
CA SER A 768 -10.77 12.46 -38.04
C SER A 768 -11.41 13.40 -37.03
N GLU A 769 -10.74 13.59 -35.91
CA GLU A 769 -11.14 14.40 -34.80
C GLU A 769 -11.24 15.87 -35.21
N SER A 770 -12.09 16.63 -34.51
CA SER A 770 -12.20 18.08 -34.70
C SER A 770 -10.90 18.79 -34.33
N THR A 771 -10.68 20.02 -34.82
CA THR A 771 -9.46 20.79 -34.54
C THR A 771 -9.19 20.95 -33.03
N TYR A 772 -10.25 21.08 -32.23
CA TYR A 772 -10.16 21.21 -30.77
C TYR A 772 -9.75 19.88 -30.11
N GLU A 773 -10.39 18.76 -30.49
CA GLU A 773 -10.07 17.43 -29.98
C GLU A 773 -8.64 17.02 -30.35
N ALA A 774 -8.24 17.24 -31.60
CA ALA A 774 -6.88 16.97 -32.06
C ALA A 774 -5.83 17.80 -31.31
N ALA A 775 -6.10 19.08 -31.06
CA ALA A 775 -5.19 19.95 -30.30
C ALA A 775 -5.05 19.50 -28.83
N ASN A 776 -6.17 19.15 -28.19
CA ASN A 776 -6.15 18.64 -26.81
C ASN A 776 -5.43 17.29 -26.73
N ALA A 777 -5.71 16.37 -27.66
CA ALA A 777 -5.07 15.06 -27.70
C ALA A 777 -3.55 15.17 -27.81
N VAL A 778 -3.03 16.08 -28.63
CA VAL A 778 -1.58 16.36 -28.70
C VAL A 778 -1.04 17.02 -27.43
N HIS A 779 -1.80 17.94 -26.83
CA HIS A 779 -1.36 18.64 -25.61
C HIS A 779 -1.20 17.70 -24.42
N GLU A 780 -2.04 16.66 -24.33
CA GLU A 780 -2.01 15.65 -23.27
C GLU A 780 -1.01 14.52 -23.53
N MET A 781 -0.33 14.49 -24.68
CA MET A 781 0.61 13.42 -25.01
C MET A 781 1.84 13.42 -24.10
N THR A 782 2.25 12.22 -23.74
CA THR A 782 3.55 11.95 -23.11
C THR A 782 4.51 11.32 -24.11
N PRO A 783 5.83 11.61 -24.04
CA PRO A 783 6.82 10.97 -24.91
C PRO A 783 6.81 9.45 -24.80
N VAL A 784 6.89 8.75 -25.93
CA VAL A 784 7.01 7.28 -25.97
C VAL A 784 8.20 6.86 -26.83
N MET A 785 8.64 5.62 -26.67
CA MET A 785 9.74 5.05 -27.47
C MET A 785 9.18 4.03 -28.45
N LEU A 786 9.23 4.36 -29.74
CA LEU A 786 8.82 3.48 -30.84
C LEU A 786 10.04 2.71 -31.38
N PRO A 787 9.83 1.62 -32.14
CA PRO A 787 10.94 0.93 -32.81
C PRO A 787 11.73 1.83 -33.77
N SER A 788 11.08 2.87 -34.31
CA SER A 788 11.68 3.87 -35.20
C SER A 788 12.41 5.01 -34.47
N SER A 789 12.37 5.08 -33.15
CA SER A 789 13.00 6.13 -32.34
C SER A 789 14.52 5.92 -32.19
N THR A 790 15.24 5.76 -33.30
CA THR A 790 16.68 5.40 -33.33
C THR A 790 17.54 6.29 -32.44
N ALA A 791 17.36 7.61 -32.51
CA ALA A 791 18.10 8.57 -31.70
C ALA A 791 17.89 8.42 -30.19
N LYS A 792 16.66 8.05 -29.75
CA LYS A 792 16.36 7.78 -28.33
C LYS A 792 16.95 6.43 -27.90
N ILE A 793 16.88 5.42 -28.76
CA ILE A 793 17.41 4.08 -28.49
C ILE A 793 18.94 4.11 -28.33
N GLU A 794 19.64 4.75 -29.26
CA GLU A 794 21.11 4.91 -29.20
C GLU A 794 21.54 5.71 -27.98
N ALA A 795 20.79 6.76 -27.63
CA ALA A 795 21.04 7.54 -26.40
C ALA A 795 20.97 6.68 -25.15
N ALA A 796 19.92 5.86 -25.01
CA ALA A 796 19.75 4.99 -23.85
C ALA A 796 20.88 3.94 -23.73
N GLN A 797 21.28 3.34 -24.85
CA GLN A 797 22.39 2.37 -24.87
C GLN A 797 23.71 3.00 -24.45
N LEU A 798 24.03 4.18 -25.01
CA LEU A 798 25.27 4.91 -24.72
C LEU A 798 25.35 5.37 -23.26
N LEU A 799 24.22 5.85 -22.71
CA LEU A 799 24.15 6.27 -21.30
C LEU A 799 24.47 5.11 -20.36
N PHE A 800 23.92 3.92 -20.60
CA PHE A 800 24.20 2.76 -19.75
C PHE A 800 25.59 2.17 -19.99
N GLU A 801 26.15 2.27 -21.20
CA GLU A 801 27.53 1.88 -21.44
C GLU A 801 28.51 2.73 -20.62
N THR A 802 28.21 4.03 -20.50
CA THR A 802 29.07 5.04 -19.86
C THR A 802 28.88 5.13 -18.34
N TYR A 803 27.62 5.11 -17.86
CA TYR A 803 27.27 5.48 -16.47
C TYR A 803 26.78 4.31 -15.60
N LEU A 804 26.67 3.09 -16.15
CA LEU A 804 26.36 1.91 -15.33
C LEU A 804 27.56 1.55 -14.46
N ASP A 805 27.33 1.43 -13.16
CA ASP A 805 28.36 1.05 -12.20
C ASP A 805 28.98 -0.32 -12.55
N PRO A 806 30.31 -0.46 -12.57
CA PRO A 806 30.98 -1.71 -12.94
C PRO A 806 30.63 -2.89 -12.02
N ASP A 807 30.54 -2.67 -10.70
CA ASP A 807 30.21 -3.73 -9.75
C ASP A 807 28.76 -4.17 -9.95
N PHE A 808 27.87 -3.23 -10.28
CA PHE A 808 26.51 -3.56 -10.66
C PHE A 808 26.42 -4.34 -11.96
N ARG A 809 27.23 -3.99 -12.96
CA ARG A 809 27.25 -4.67 -14.26
C ARG A 809 27.62 -6.15 -14.09
N ASP A 810 28.63 -6.43 -13.28
CA ASP A 810 29.03 -7.79 -12.94
C ASP A 810 27.95 -8.49 -12.11
N ALA A 811 27.39 -7.79 -11.11
CA ALA A 811 26.30 -8.33 -10.30
C ALA A 811 25.04 -8.63 -11.15
N LEU A 812 24.71 -7.81 -12.14
CA LEU A 812 23.59 -8.00 -13.07
C LEU A 812 23.81 -9.21 -13.97
N ALA A 813 25.05 -9.44 -14.40
CA ALA A 813 25.43 -10.67 -15.10
C ALA A 813 25.32 -11.89 -14.18
N ASP A 814 25.60 -11.75 -12.88
CA ASP A 814 25.58 -12.84 -11.89
C ASP A 814 24.30 -12.91 -11.03
N LEU A 815 23.26 -12.13 -11.36
CA LEU A 815 21.97 -12.10 -10.67
C LEU A 815 21.26 -13.44 -10.86
N ARG A 816 21.65 -14.42 -10.06
CA ARG A 816 20.97 -15.69 -9.95
C ARG A 816 19.63 -15.43 -9.29
N HIS A 817 18.56 -15.95 -9.89
CA HIS A 817 17.41 -16.36 -9.09
C HIS A 817 18.02 -17.24 -7.97
N ASP A 818 17.79 -16.92 -6.71
CA ASP A 818 18.12 -17.86 -5.65
C ASP A 818 17.22 -19.07 -5.90
N ALA A 819 17.70 -20.02 -6.70
CA ALA A 819 16.97 -21.22 -7.11
C ALA A 819 16.58 -22.09 -5.90
N ALA A 820 17.07 -21.74 -4.71
CA ALA A 820 16.74 -22.34 -3.43
C ALA A 820 15.47 -21.77 -2.77
N ILE A 821 15.00 -20.57 -3.12
CA ILE A 821 13.84 -19.95 -2.48
C ILE A 821 12.60 -20.24 -3.32
N VAL A 822 11.94 -21.36 -3.03
CA VAL A 822 10.57 -21.59 -3.48
C VAL A 822 9.65 -20.69 -2.64
N THR A 823 9.09 -19.65 -3.25
CA THR A 823 8.13 -18.78 -2.56
C THR A 823 6.87 -19.59 -2.21
N PRO A 824 6.16 -19.27 -1.10
CA PRO A 824 4.92 -19.95 -0.73
C PRO A 824 3.91 -20.08 -1.88
N ARG A 825 3.76 -19.02 -2.68
CA ARG A 825 2.85 -18.99 -3.82
C ARG A 825 3.34 -19.88 -4.97
N MET A 826 4.63 -19.82 -5.32
CA MET A 826 5.18 -20.74 -6.33
C MET A 826 5.06 -22.21 -5.89
N PHE A 827 5.26 -22.49 -4.60
CA PHE A 827 5.08 -23.83 -4.05
C PHE A 827 3.63 -24.31 -4.21
N GLN A 828 2.65 -23.52 -3.78
CA GLN A 828 1.23 -23.87 -3.93
C GLN A 828 0.84 -23.98 -5.41
N HIS A 829 1.29 -23.05 -6.25
CA HIS A 829 1.05 -23.10 -7.69
C HIS A 829 1.56 -24.40 -8.30
N HIS A 830 2.84 -24.75 -8.06
CA HIS A 830 3.44 -26.00 -8.52
C HIS A 830 2.72 -27.23 -7.96
N LEU A 831 2.31 -27.20 -6.69
CA LEU A 831 1.56 -28.26 -6.02
C LEU A 831 0.25 -28.55 -6.78
N PHE A 832 -0.56 -27.52 -6.99
CA PHE A 832 -1.84 -27.66 -7.68
C PHE A 832 -1.68 -27.94 -9.18
N ALA A 833 -0.72 -27.31 -9.86
CA ALA A 833 -0.46 -27.55 -11.28
C ALA A 833 -0.07 -29.01 -11.56
N LYS A 834 0.82 -29.59 -10.74
CA LYS A 834 1.19 -31.00 -10.88
C LYS A 834 0.04 -31.95 -10.54
N ALA A 835 -0.78 -31.63 -9.54
CA ALA A 835 -1.95 -32.42 -9.20
C ALA A 835 -2.97 -32.43 -10.37
N ARG A 836 -3.25 -31.28 -10.97
CA ARG A 836 -4.14 -31.15 -12.15
C ARG A 836 -3.64 -31.89 -13.38
N ALA A 837 -2.33 -31.91 -13.61
CA ALA A 837 -1.73 -32.54 -14.80
C ALA A 837 -1.92 -34.06 -14.83
N ALA A 838 -2.11 -34.70 -13.68
CA ALA A 838 -2.37 -36.13 -13.57
C ALA A 838 -3.31 -36.40 -12.38
N PRO A 839 -4.64 -36.20 -12.56
CA PRO A 839 -5.62 -36.32 -11.50
C PRO A 839 -5.54 -37.70 -10.81
N GLN A 840 -5.54 -37.68 -9.47
CA GLN A 840 -5.57 -38.90 -8.66
C GLN A 840 -6.95 -39.08 -8.04
N ARG A 841 -7.34 -40.31 -7.72
CA ARG A 841 -8.57 -40.58 -6.96
C ARG A 841 -8.29 -40.52 -5.46
N ILE A 842 -8.80 -39.51 -4.77
CA ILE A 842 -8.57 -39.30 -3.34
C ILE A 842 -9.86 -39.57 -2.56
N VAL A 843 -9.75 -40.40 -1.52
CA VAL A 843 -10.85 -40.70 -0.60
C VAL A 843 -10.82 -39.78 0.61
N LEU A 844 -11.99 -39.22 0.95
CA LEU A 844 -12.27 -38.42 2.14
C LEU A 844 -13.26 -39.19 3.03
N PRO A 845 -12.80 -39.87 4.10
CA PRO A 845 -13.64 -40.72 4.94
C PRO A 845 -14.68 -39.99 5.81
N GLU A 846 -14.58 -38.67 5.94
CA GLU A 846 -15.32 -37.87 6.91
C GLU A 846 -16.35 -36.95 6.21
N GLY A 847 -17.16 -37.53 5.33
CA GLY A 847 -18.08 -36.78 4.47
C GLY A 847 -19.20 -36.02 5.18
N GLU A 848 -19.43 -36.31 6.46
CA GLU A 848 -20.43 -35.62 7.28
C GLU A 848 -19.87 -34.35 7.98
N ASP A 849 -18.58 -34.05 7.81
CA ASP A 849 -18.00 -32.77 8.27
C ASP A 849 -18.18 -31.69 7.20
N ARG A 850 -18.81 -30.57 7.59
CA ARG A 850 -19.04 -29.41 6.71
C ARG A 850 -17.77 -28.93 6.01
N ARG A 851 -16.60 -28.96 6.67
CA ARG A 851 -15.31 -28.51 6.10
C ARG A 851 -14.83 -29.44 5.01
N VAL A 852 -15.04 -30.76 5.16
CA VAL A 852 -14.68 -31.77 4.16
C VAL A 852 -15.52 -31.60 2.91
N VAL A 853 -16.82 -31.37 3.05
CA VAL A 853 -17.74 -31.09 1.92
C VAL A 853 -17.36 -29.79 1.20
N MET A 854 -17.06 -28.72 1.95
CA MET A 854 -16.56 -27.47 1.37
C MET A 854 -15.24 -27.66 0.61
N ALA A 855 -14.31 -28.43 1.17
CA ALA A 855 -13.03 -28.73 0.53
C ALA A 855 -13.21 -29.56 -0.74
N ALA A 856 -14.11 -30.55 -0.73
CA ALA A 856 -14.44 -31.35 -1.90
C ALA A 856 -14.94 -30.48 -3.06
N GLY A 857 -15.87 -29.55 -2.82
CA GLY A 857 -16.34 -28.63 -3.86
C GLY A 857 -15.24 -27.71 -4.41
N GLN A 858 -14.30 -27.27 -3.58
CA GLN A 858 -13.13 -26.51 -4.04
C GLN A 858 -12.17 -27.36 -4.90
N LEU A 859 -11.95 -28.62 -4.53
CA LEU A 859 -11.10 -29.55 -5.29
C LEU A 859 -11.68 -29.86 -6.66
N ILE A 860 -13.00 -30.07 -6.74
CA ILE A 860 -13.75 -30.36 -7.98
C ILE A 860 -13.74 -29.14 -8.90
N SER A 861 -14.14 -27.97 -8.41
CA SER A 861 -14.16 -26.73 -9.19
C SER A 861 -12.78 -26.36 -9.75
N ARG A 862 -11.71 -26.62 -8.98
CA ARG A 862 -10.32 -26.40 -9.40
C ARG A 862 -9.71 -27.57 -10.20
N LYS A 863 -10.46 -28.65 -10.44
CA LYS A 863 -10.04 -29.87 -11.16
C LYS A 863 -8.75 -30.49 -10.63
N VAL A 864 -8.55 -30.47 -9.30
CA VAL A 864 -7.30 -30.92 -8.66
C VAL A 864 -7.18 -32.45 -8.67
N CYS A 865 -8.28 -33.14 -8.37
CA CYS A 865 -8.34 -34.59 -8.23
C CYS A 865 -9.78 -35.11 -8.37
N ASP A 866 -9.92 -36.42 -8.56
CA ASP A 866 -11.21 -37.09 -8.47
C ASP A 866 -11.51 -37.40 -6.99
N VAL A 867 -12.62 -36.87 -6.48
CA VAL A 867 -12.94 -36.96 -5.05
C VAL A 867 -13.93 -38.09 -4.81
N THR A 868 -13.62 -38.97 -3.85
CA THR A 868 -14.57 -39.95 -3.28
C THR A 868 -14.89 -39.57 -1.84
N ILE A 869 -16.16 -39.33 -1.54
CA ILE A 869 -16.63 -38.93 -0.20
C ILE A 869 -17.33 -40.13 0.43
N LEU A 870 -16.93 -40.53 1.64
CA LEU A 870 -17.62 -41.57 2.41
C LEU A 870 -18.57 -40.93 3.42
N GLY A 871 -19.82 -41.37 3.44
CA GLY A 871 -20.85 -40.87 4.38
C GLY A 871 -22.25 -40.99 3.80
N ASN A 872 -23.26 -40.53 4.56
CA ASN A 872 -24.64 -40.57 4.10
C ASN A 872 -24.88 -39.62 2.90
N PRO A 873 -25.39 -40.10 1.74
CA PRO A 873 -25.58 -39.26 0.56
C PRO A 873 -26.53 -38.07 0.74
N GLU A 874 -27.59 -38.22 1.54
CA GLU A 874 -28.52 -37.13 1.82
C GLU A 874 -27.86 -36.05 2.69
N THR A 875 -27.13 -36.46 3.72
CA THR A 875 -26.38 -35.54 4.60
C THR A 875 -25.32 -34.76 3.83
N VAL A 876 -24.53 -35.44 2.98
CA VAL A 876 -23.48 -34.80 2.16
C VAL A 876 -24.09 -33.75 1.23
N LYS A 877 -25.21 -34.07 0.56
CA LYS A 877 -25.91 -33.14 -0.34
C LYS A 877 -26.53 -31.96 0.40
N ALA A 878 -27.09 -32.18 1.59
CA ALA A 878 -27.64 -31.11 2.43
C ALA A 878 -26.54 -30.12 2.86
N LEU A 879 -25.40 -30.64 3.33
CA LEU A 879 -24.23 -29.83 3.72
C LEU A 879 -23.66 -29.04 2.52
N ALA A 880 -23.63 -29.64 1.33
CA ALA A 880 -23.18 -28.97 0.11
C ALA A 880 -24.09 -27.80 -0.27
N SER A 881 -25.42 -28.00 -0.20
CA SER A 881 -26.41 -26.95 -0.45
C SER A 881 -26.32 -25.82 0.57
N GLU A 882 -26.16 -26.13 1.86
CA GLU A 882 -25.99 -25.12 2.91
C GLU A 882 -24.71 -24.29 2.70
N ALA A 883 -23.61 -24.96 2.33
CA ALA A 883 -22.33 -24.33 2.07
C ALA A 883 -22.21 -23.65 0.69
N ARG A 884 -23.24 -23.77 -0.18
CA ARG A 884 -23.26 -23.26 -1.56
C ARG A 884 -22.07 -23.76 -2.40
N VAL A 885 -21.74 -25.03 -2.28
CA VAL A 885 -20.67 -25.70 -3.05
C VAL A 885 -21.25 -26.81 -3.90
N ASP A 886 -20.72 -26.98 -5.12
CA ASP A 886 -21.09 -28.08 -6.01
C ASP A 886 -20.20 -29.31 -5.74
N VAL A 887 -20.84 -30.45 -5.49
CA VAL A 887 -20.20 -31.75 -5.26
C VAL A 887 -20.67 -32.83 -6.24
N ASP A 888 -21.39 -32.48 -7.31
CA ASP A 888 -21.91 -33.44 -8.28
C ASP A 888 -20.78 -34.19 -9.01
N GLY A 889 -19.59 -33.60 -9.09
CA GLY A 889 -18.38 -34.24 -9.61
C GLY A 889 -17.72 -35.26 -8.66
N ALA A 890 -18.20 -35.42 -7.42
CA ALA A 890 -17.65 -36.40 -6.47
C ALA A 890 -18.40 -37.74 -6.50
N ARG A 891 -17.66 -38.83 -6.28
CA ARG A 891 -18.26 -40.14 -6.00
C ARG A 891 -18.63 -40.23 -4.52
N ILE A 892 -19.92 -40.18 -4.20
CA ILE A 892 -20.40 -40.37 -2.83
C ILE A 892 -20.68 -41.85 -2.60
N VAL A 893 -20.09 -42.44 -1.56
CA VAL A 893 -20.28 -43.85 -1.18
C VAL A 893 -20.98 -43.91 0.19
N ASP A 894 -22.17 -44.50 0.21
CA ASP A 894 -22.91 -44.73 1.45
C ASP A 894 -22.23 -45.81 2.30
N THR A 895 -21.84 -45.45 3.52
CA THR A 895 -21.25 -46.35 4.51
C THR A 895 -22.21 -46.81 5.59
N HIS A 896 -23.45 -46.28 5.61
CA HIS A 896 -24.45 -46.53 6.66
C HIS A 896 -25.62 -47.38 6.20
N GLY A 897 -26.09 -47.22 4.96
CA GLY A 897 -27.30 -47.88 4.45
C GLY A 897 -27.07 -49.23 3.75
N GLU A 898 -25.95 -49.39 3.03
CA GLU A 898 -25.66 -50.59 2.24
C GLU A 898 -24.58 -51.50 2.88
N PRO A 899 -24.70 -52.83 2.77
CA PRO A 899 -23.62 -53.73 3.20
C PRO A 899 -22.36 -53.50 2.35
N PRO A 900 -21.15 -53.51 2.96
CA PRO A 900 -19.91 -53.32 2.22
C PRO A 900 -19.76 -54.36 1.09
N PRO A 901 -19.22 -53.99 -0.08
CA PRO A 901 -19.03 -54.92 -1.19
C PRO A 901 -18.27 -56.19 -0.76
N PRO A 902 -18.70 -57.40 -1.15
CA PRO A 902 -18.07 -58.66 -0.72
C PRO A 902 -16.57 -58.73 -1.00
N GLU A 903 -16.11 -58.09 -2.08
CA GLU A 903 -14.70 -57.99 -2.45
C GLU A 903 -13.86 -57.24 -1.42
N LEU A 904 -14.39 -56.14 -0.86
CA LEU A 904 -13.75 -55.37 0.20
C LEU A 904 -13.64 -56.18 1.50
N VAL A 905 -14.72 -56.88 1.87
CA VAL A 905 -14.76 -57.73 3.06
C VAL A 905 -13.75 -58.88 2.94
N LYS A 906 -13.76 -59.59 1.80
CA LYS A 906 -12.83 -60.70 1.53
C LYS A 906 -11.37 -60.24 1.58
N ALA A 907 -11.05 -59.10 0.97
CA ALA A 907 -9.70 -58.56 0.98
C ALA A 907 -9.22 -58.19 2.39
N LEU A 908 -10.10 -57.67 3.26
CA LEU A 908 -9.76 -57.38 4.65
C LEU A 908 -9.53 -58.67 5.46
N VAL A 909 -10.36 -59.69 5.24
CA VAL A 909 -10.16 -61.03 5.82
C VAL A 909 -8.81 -61.60 5.41
N ASP A 910 -8.48 -61.57 4.12
CA ASP A 910 -7.21 -62.09 3.60
C ASP A 910 -6.00 -61.31 4.17
N ALA A 911 -6.08 -59.97 4.21
CA ALA A 911 -5.03 -59.12 4.77
C ALA A 911 -4.76 -59.38 6.25
N ARG A 912 -5.78 -59.81 7.02
CA ARG A 912 -5.72 -60.01 8.48
C ARG A 912 -6.00 -61.45 8.93
N LYS A 913 -5.94 -62.43 8.02
CA LYS A 913 -6.24 -63.85 8.31
C LYS A 913 -5.40 -64.42 9.46
N HIS A 914 -4.12 -64.03 9.52
CA HIS A 914 -3.18 -64.42 10.56
C HIS A 914 -3.53 -63.89 11.98
N LYS A 915 -4.48 -62.96 12.10
CA LYS A 915 -5.01 -62.44 13.38
C LYS A 915 -6.42 -62.95 13.69
N GLY A 916 -6.91 -63.96 12.97
CA GLY A 916 -8.23 -64.56 13.20
C GLY A 916 -9.40 -63.73 12.69
N MET A 917 -9.19 -62.86 11.68
CA MET A 917 -10.27 -62.06 11.08
C MET A 917 -11.30 -62.97 10.38
N THR A 918 -12.57 -62.88 10.76
CA THR A 918 -13.69 -63.58 10.11
C THR A 918 -14.48 -62.63 9.19
N TYR A 919 -15.29 -63.20 8.29
CA TYR A 919 -16.08 -62.40 7.34
C TYR A 919 -17.03 -61.43 8.04
N ASP A 920 -17.77 -61.88 9.05
CA ASP A 920 -18.74 -61.06 9.78
C ASP A 920 -18.08 -59.91 10.55
N VAL A 921 -16.92 -60.17 11.17
CA VAL A 921 -16.15 -59.14 11.88
C VAL A 921 -15.58 -58.10 10.90
N ALA A 922 -15.08 -58.55 9.74
CA ALA A 922 -14.59 -57.65 8.70
C ALA A 922 -15.71 -56.78 8.10
N ALA A 923 -16.89 -57.37 7.87
CA ALA A 923 -18.05 -56.65 7.37
C ALA A 923 -18.57 -55.60 8.37
N GLY A 924 -18.62 -55.95 9.67
CA GLY A 924 -18.96 -54.99 10.73
C GLY A 924 -17.96 -53.84 10.81
N LEU A 925 -16.65 -54.16 10.82
CA LEU A 925 -15.60 -53.15 10.92
C LEU A 925 -15.61 -52.15 9.75
N LEU A 926 -15.88 -52.61 8.52
CA LEU A 926 -16.00 -51.74 7.36
C LEU A 926 -17.26 -50.86 7.39
N ARG A 927 -18.33 -51.30 8.05
CA ARG A 927 -19.55 -50.52 8.25
C ARG A 927 -19.38 -49.46 9.33
N ASP A 928 -18.70 -49.82 10.41
CA ASP A 928 -18.61 -48.98 11.61
C ASP A 928 -17.46 -47.97 11.56
N ASP A 929 -16.42 -48.18 10.73
CA ASP A 929 -15.24 -47.31 10.66
C ASP A 929 -14.89 -46.93 9.21
N ALA A 930 -15.21 -45.68 8.85
CA ALA A 930 -14.95 -45.12 7.53
C ALA A 930 -13.45 -45.11 7.16
N ASN A 931 -12.53 -45.06 8.14
CA ASN A 931 -11.09 -45.14 7.85
C ASN A 931 -10.66 -46.54 7.41
N TYR A 932 -11.27 -47.61 7.95
CA TYR A 932 -11.04 -48.97 7.43
C TYR A 932 -11.60 -49.10 6.02
N TYR A 933 -12.80 -48.57 5.76
CA TYR A 933 -13.39 -48.57 4.44
C TYR A 933 -12.50 -47.85 3.41
N GLY A 934 -12.09 -46.62 3.71
CA GLY A 934 -11.20 -45.83 2.88
C GLY A 934 -9.82 -46.48 2.67
N THR A 935 -9.25 -47.08 3.72
CA THR A 935 -7.97 -47.80 3.62
C THR A 935 -8.10 -49.04 2.71
N MET A 936 -9.23 -49.73 2.72
CA MET A 936 -9.46 -50.87 1.84
C MET A 936 -9.67 -50.46 0.37
N LEU A 937 -10.33 -49.33 0.11
CA LEU A 937 -10.38 -48.75 -1.24
C LEU A 937 -8.96 -48.47 -1.76
N LEU A 938 -8.11 -47.93 -0.90
CA LEU A 938 -6.70 -47.68 -1.21
C LEU A 938 -5.93 -48.99 -1.43
N HIS A 939 -6.14 -50.01 -0.60
CA HIS A 939 -5.50 -51.32 -0.71
C HIS A 939 -5.80 -51.99 -2.06
N LEU A 940 -7.07 -51.98 -2.48
CA LEU A 940 -7.56 -52.56 -3.74
C LEU A 940 -7.26 -51.71 -4.98
N GLY A 941 -6.72 -50.50 -4.84
CA GLY A 941 -6.44 -49.60 -5.97
C GLY A 941 -7.69 -48.94 -6.57
N LEU A 942 -8.79 -48.91 -5.81
CA LEU A 942 -10.00 -48.14 -6.13
C LEU A 942 -9.83 -46.66 -5.80
N ALA A 943 -8.88 -46.36 -4.91
CA ALA A 943 -8.36 -45.03 -4.62
C ALA A 943 -6.83 -45.01 -4.74
N ASP A 944 -6.29 -43.82 -4.94
CA ASP A 944 -4.87 -43.54 -5.12
C ASP A 944 -4.26 -42.88 -3.87
N GLY A 945 -5.08 -42.26 -3.02
CA GLY A 945 -4.69 -41.70 -1.73
C GLY A 945 -5.89 -41.51 -0.78
N MET A 946 -5.61 -41.31 0.50
CA MET A 946 -6.61 -41.04 1.53
C MET A 946 -6.20 -39.87 2.42
N VAL A 947 -7.15 -38.99 2.76
CA VAL A 947 -6.97 -37.89 3.71
C VAL A 947 -8.09 -37.95 4.75
N SER A 948 -7.73 -38.01 6.05
CA SER A 948 -8.67 -38.11 7.17
C SER A 948 -8.14 -37.38 8.40
N GLY A 949 -8.93 -37.22 9.47
CA GLY A 949 -8.50 -36.61 10.75
C GLY A 949 -9.11 -35.24 11.07
N ALA A 950 -10.06 -34.74 10.26
CA ALA A 950 -10.85 -33.57 10.60
C ALA A 950 -11.78 -33.86 11.80
N CYS A 951 -12.28 -35.09 11.92
CA CYS A 951 -13.08 -35.58 13.04
C CYS A 951 -12.35 -36.67 13.84
N HIS A 952 -11.70 -37.61 13.16
CA HIS A 952 -11.01 -38.73 13.77
C HIS A 952 -9.68 -38.32 14.42
N SER A 953 -9.19 -39.13 15.36
CA SER A 953 -7.84 -38.95 15.90
C SER A 953 -6.78 -39.52 14.96
N THR A 954 -5.57 -38.96 14.99
CA THR A 954 -4.40 -39.50 14.26
C THR A 954 -4.22 -41.00 14.44
N ALA A 955 -4.43 -41.50 15.66
CA ALA A 955 -4.36 -42.92 15.95
C ALA A 955 -5.43 -43.75 15.20
N SER A 956 -6.63 -43.19 15.01
CA SER A 956 -7.73 -43.82 14.27
C SER A 956 -7.48 -43.80 12.77
N THR A 957 -6.92 -42.70 12.24
CA THR A 957 -6.48 -42.60 10.83
C THR A 957 -5.36 -43.59 10.51
N MET A 958 -4.34 -43.66 11.37
CA MET A 958 -3.10 -44.40 11.09
C MET A 958 -3.17 -45.89 11.37
N ARG A 959 -3.99 -46.32 12.34
CA ARG A 959 -4.14 -47.74 12.70
C ARG A 959 -4.51 -48.64 11.50
N PRO A 960 -5.55 -48.36 10.70
CA PRO A 960 -5.88 -49.19 9.55
C PRO A 960 -4.78 -49.16 8.48
N ALA A 961 -4.16 -48.00 8.22
CA ALA A 961 -3.06 -47.87 7.28
C ALA A 961 -1.86 -48.76 7.66
N LEU A 962 -1.44 -48.75 8.93
CA LEU A 962 -0.36 -49.59 9.44
C LEU A 962 -0.70 -51.09 9.35
N GLN A 963 -1.96 -51.44 9.59
CA GLN A 963 -2.41 -52.84 9.57
C GLN A 963 -2.52 -53.43 8.16
N ILE A 964 -2.90 -52.61 7.17
CA ILE A 964 -3.30 -53.07 5.83
C ILE A 964 -2.29 -52.64 4.75
N ILE A 965 -1.95 -51.35 4.68
CA ILE A 965 -1.04 -50.79 3.67
C ILE A 965 0.42 -51.14 3.99
N LYS A 966 0.78 -51.11 5.29
CA LYS A 966 2.12 -51.41 5.82
C LYS A 966 3.22 -50.44 5.33
N MET A 967 4.42 -50.64 5.88
CA MET A 967 5.61 -49.84 5.57
C MET A 967 6.16 -50.12 4.17
N ALA A 968 6.67 -49.07 3.54
CA ALA A 968 7.48 -49.15 2.33
C ALA A 968 8.85 -49.81 2.62
N PRO A 969 9.47 -50.47 1.64
CA PRO A 969 10.80 -51.06 1.81
C PRO A 969 11.81 -50.02 2.28
N GLY A 970 12.64 -50.37 3.28
CA GLY A 970 13.67 -49.49 3.84
C GLY A 970 13.22 -48.61 5.02
N PHE A 971 11.93 -48.62 5.39
CA PHE A 971 11.40 -47.88 6.54
C PHE A 971 10.81 -48.82 7.58
N SER A 972 11.19 -48.66 8.85
CA SER A 972 10.60 -49.40 9.97
C SER A 972 9.55 -48.62 10.75
N ILE A 973 9.45 -47.30 10.51
CA ILE A 973 8.53 -46.40 11.22
C ILE A 973 7.86 -45.40 10.28
N VAL A 974 6.62 -45.00 10.59
CA VAL A 974 5.95 -43.91 9.89
C VAL A 974 6.40 -42.58 10.49
N SER A 975 6.79 -41.66 9.62
CA SER A 975 7.16 -40.29 10.00
C SER A 975 6.19 -39.28 9.43
N SER A 976 6.28 -38.05 9.90
CA SER A 976 5.45 -36.94 9.45
C SER A 976 6.32 -35.71 9.17
N VAL A 977 5.96 -34.94 8.15
CA VAL A 977 6.54 -33.61 7.92
C VAL A 977 5.45 -32.55 7.76
N PHE A 978 5.79 -31.31 8.11
CA PHE A 978 5.02 -30.13 7.76
C PHE A 978 5.81 -29.27 6.79
N PHE A 979 5.17 -28.82 5.71
CA PHE A 979 5.69 -27.73 4.89
C PHE A 979 5.27 -26.41 5.51
N MET A 980 6.25 -25.68 6.05
CA MET A 980 6.09 -24.36 6.65
C MET A 980 6.31 -23.31 5.58
N LEU A 981 5.23 -22.67 5.12
CA LEU A 981 5.25 -21.66 4.06
C LEU A 981 5.57 -20.29 4.67
N LEU A 982 6.86 -20.04 4.92
CA LEU A 982 7.35 -18.81 5.54
C LEU A 982 7.63 -17.73 4.48
N ALA A 983 7.81 -16.49 4.93
CA ALA A 983 8.11 -15.36 4.04
C ALA A 983 9.48 -15.47 3.35
N ASP A 984 10.45 -16.19 3.93
CA ASP A 984 11.75 -16.52 3.32
C ASP A 984 11.74 -17.81 2.49
N GLY A 985 10.57 -18.43 2.28
CA GLY A 985 10.42 -19.63 1.48
C GLY A 985 9.86 -20.81 2.28
N VAL A 986 9.86 -21.98 1.65
CA VAL A 986 9.29 -23.20 2.23
C VAL A 986 10.35 -23.97 3.02
N LYS A 987 10.08 -24.18 4.32
CA LYS A 987 10.87 -25.08 5.19
C LYS A 987 10.09 -26.37 5.47
N VAL A 988 10.79 -27.48 5.68
CA VAL A 988 10.21 -28.79 6.00
C VAL A 988 10.54 -29.14 7.43
N PHE A 989 9.54 -29.24 8.30
CA PHE A 989 9.71 -29.61 9.72
C PHE A 989 9.32 -31.08 9.90
N GLY A 990 10.28 -31.91 10.30
CA GLY A 990 10.13 -33.37 10.40
C GLY A 990 9.97 -33.89 11.83
N ASP A 991 9.12 -34.90 11.95
CA ASP A 991 8.71 -35.62 13.16
C ASP A 991 7.92 -34.78 14.19
N CYS A 992 6.91 -34.07 13.71
CA CYS A 992 6.11 -33.17 14.55
C CYS A 992 4.76 -33.74 15.00
N ALA A 993 4.36 -34.95 14.57
CA ALA A 993 3.01 -35.49 14.83
C ALA A 993 2.92 -36.92 15.38
N ILE A 994 3.90 -37.81 15.15
CA ILE A 994 3.73 -39.25 15.44
C ILE A 994 4.71 -39.78 16.49
N ASN A 995 6.02 -39.62 16.31
CA ASN A 995 6.98 -40.41 17.09
C ASN A 995 7.42 -39.66 18.35
N VAL A 996 7.03 -40.18 19.51
CA VAL A 996 7.25 -39.52 20.82
C VAL A 996 8.75 -39.30 21.08
N SER A 997 9.56 -40.35 20.95
CA SER A 997 11.01 -40.29 21.13
C SER A 997 11.68 -41.34 20.24
N PRO A 998 11.96 -41.02 18.96
CA PRO A 998 12.61 -41.96 18.05
C PRO A 998 14.04 -42.28 18.52
N SER A 999 14.47 -43.51 18.28
CA SER A 999 15.85 -43.96 18.39
C SER A 999 16.74 -43.32 17.31
N ALA A 1000 18.07 -43.44 17.43
CA ALA A 1000 19.00 -42.87 16.44
C ALA A 1000 18.77 -43.44 15.02
N VAL A 1001 18.45 -44.73 14.91
CA VAL A 1001 18.14 -45.40 13.63
C VAL A 1001 16.83 -44.87 13.05
N GLU A 1002 15.78 -44.74 13.87
CA GLU A 1002 14.49 -44.21 13.43
C GLU A 1002 14.60 -42.74 13.02
N LEU A 1003 15.36 -41.93 13.77
CA LEU A 1003 15.60 -40.52 13.46
C LEU A 1003 16.38 -40.35 12.14
N ALA A 1004 17.32 -41.24 11.85
CA ALA A 1004 18.02 -41.27 10.56
C ALA A 1004 17.07 -41.63 9.40
N GLN A 1005 16.17 -42.59 9.59
CA GLN A 1005 15.14 -42.95 8.60
C GLN A 1005 14.15 -41.79 8.36
N ILE A 1006 13.74 -41.08 9.41
CA ILE A 1006 12.90 -39.87 9.33
C ILE A 1006 13.59 -38.81 8.45
N ALA A 1007 14.88 -38.58 8.68
CA ALA A 1007 15.66 -37.60 7.93
C ALA A 1007 15.75 -37.95 6.44
N ALA A 1008 16.05 -39.21 6.11
CA ALA A 1008 16.08 -39.72 4.73
C ALA A 1008 14.70 -39.64 4.05
N ALA A 1009 13.62 -40.01 4.76
CA ALA A 1009 12.24 -39.87 4.26
C ALA A 1009 11.88 -38.41 3.97
N SER A 1010 12.32 -37.50 4.84
CA SER A 1010 12.11 -36.06 4.71
C SER A 1010 12.86 -35.47 3.53
N ALA A 1011 14.10 -35.91 3.27
CA ALA A 1011 14.87 -35.50 2.09
C ALA A 1011 14.20 -35.95 0.78
N LEU A 1012 13.76 -37.21 0.71
CA LEU A 1012 13.00 -37.74 -0.43
C LEU A 1012 11.71 -36.95 -0.68
N THR A 1013 11.00 -36.63 0.40
CA THR A 1013 9.78 -35.83 0.34
C THR A 1013 10.10 -34.42 -0.13
N ALA A 1014 11.03 -33.69 0.49
CA ALA A 1014 11.41 -32.34 0.05
C ALA A 1014 11.73 -32.30 -1.47
N ARG A 1015 12.54 -33.24 -1.95
CA ARG A 1015 12.91 -33.37 -3.36
C ARG A 1015 11.71 -33.63 -4.27
N ALA A 1016 10.74 -34.43 -3.82
CA ALA A 1016 9.48 -34.67 -4.52
C ALA A 1016 8.72 -33.38 -4.85
N PHE A 1017 8.74 -32.46 -3.89
CA PHE A 1017 8.06 -31.17 -3.97
C PHE A 1017 8.94 -30.07 -4.57
N GLY A 1018 10.10 -30.41 -5.14
CA GLY A 1018 10.99 -29.47 -5.82
C GLY A 1018 11.88 -28.66 -4.88
N ILE A 1019 12.06 -29.12 -3.63
CA ILE A 1019 12.96 -28.50 -2.65
C ILE A 1019 14.26 -29.32 -2.62
N ASP A 1020 15.39 -28.69 -2.89
CA ASP A 1020 16.71 -29.31 -2.77
C ASP A 1020 17.10 -29.42 -1.29
N PRO A 1021 17.20 -30.63 -0.70
CA PRO A 1021 17.23 -30.80 0.75
C PRO A 1021 18.60 -30.46 1.37
N ARG A 1022 18.60 -29.54 2.33
CA ARG A 1022 19.70 -29.26 3.26
C ARG A 1022 19.21 -29.57 4.67
N ILE A 1023 19.62 -30.73 5.19
CA ILE A 1023 19.00 -31.37 6.35
C ILE A 1023 19.76 -31.05 7.64
N ALA A 1024 19.10 -30.32 8.54
CA ALA A 1024 19.57 -30.07 9.90
C ALA A 1024 18.95 -31.07 10.89
N MET A 1025 19.81 -31.82 11.57
CA MET A 1025 19.46 -32.73 12.66
C MET A 1025 19.51 -31.94 13.98
N LEU A 1026 18.35 -31.51 14.47
CA LEU A 1026 18.25 -30.50 15.52
C LEU A 1026 18.62 -31.05 16.91
N SER A 1027 19.32 -30.22 17.68
CA SER A 1027 19.67 -30.46 19.08
C SER A 1027 19.77 -29.13 19.84
N TYR A 1028 19.80 -29.19 21.18
CA TYR A 1028 20.05 -28.00 22.00
C TYR A 1028 21.54 -27.58 22.02
N ALA A 1029 22.42 -28.36 21.38
CA ALA A 1029 23.85 -28.09 21.23
C ALA A 1029 24.26 -28.15 19.75
N THR A 1030 25.31 -27.40 19.39
CA THR A 1030 25.92 -27.41 18.06
C THR A 1030 27.34 -27.97 18.14
N GLY A 1031 27.69 -28.87 17.23
CA GLY A 1031 29.04 -29.44 17.09
C GLY A 1031 29.42 -30.50 18.13
N ASP A 1032 30.73 -30.76 18.26
CA ASP A 1032 31.25 -31.94 18.97
C ASP A 1032 31.73 -31.70 20.41
N SER A 1033 31.71 -30.45 20.89
CA SER A 1033 32.26 -30.10 22.21
C SER A 1033 31.38 -30.52 23.39
N ASN A 1034 30.08 -30.78 23.16
CA ASN A 1034 29.11 -31.13 24.20
C ASN A 1034 28.79 -32.63 24.20
N LYS A 1035 28.68 -33.23 25.41
CA LYS A 1035 28.33 -34.63 25.64
C LYS A 1035 26.99 -34.76 26.36
N GLY A 1036 26.24 -35.82 26.08
CA GLY A 1036 25.00 -36.15 26.76
C GLY A 1036 24.10 -37.03 25.90
N ASP A 1037 23.30 -37.89 26.52
CA ASP A 1037 22.53 -38.95 25.86
C ASP A 1037 21.68 -38.47 24.67
N LEU A 1038 21.04 -37.29 24.78
CA LEU A 1038 20.25 -36.71 23.70
C LEU A 1038 21.11 -36.15 22.55
N ILE A 1039 22.28 -35.58 22.86
CA ILE A 1039 23.23 -35.07 21.86
C ILE A 1039 23.87 -36.25 21.13
N ASP A 1040 24.26 -37.29 21.86
CA ASP A 1040 24.87 -38.50 21.33
C ASP A 1040 23.89 -39.24 20.42
N LYS A 1041 22.61 -39.33 20.80
CA LYS A 1041 21.51 -39.85 19.95
C LYS A 1041 21.43 -39.11 18.61
N VAL A 1042 21.43 -37.78 18.62
CA VAL A 1042 21.34 -36.97 17.39
C VAL A 1042 22.61 -37.12 16.55
N ARG A 1043 23.79 -37.18 17.18
CA ARG A 1043 25.07 -37.39 16.49
C ARG A 1043 25.12 -38.75 15.78
N ASP A 1044 24.71 -39.81 16.46
CA ASP A 1044 24.60 -41.13 15.86
C ASP A 1044 23.56 -41.16 14.73
N ALA A 1045 22.41 -40.49 14.91
CA ALA A 1045 21.41 -40.37 13.86
C ALA A 1045 21.94 -39.63 12.62
N THR A 1046 22.69 -38.54 12.78
CA THR A 1046 23.29 -37.81 11.64
C THR A 1046 24.25 -38.70 10.86
N ARG A 1047 25.09 -39.48 11.56
CA ARG A 1047 26.01 -40.43 10.91
C ARG A 1047 25.25 -41.49 10.12
N LEU A 1048 24.25 -42.12 10.74
CA LEU A 1048 23.41 -43.13 10.09
C LEU A 1048 22.61 -42.56 8.91
N ALA A 1049 22.17 -41.31 8.97
CA ALA A 1049 21.45 -40.65 7.88
C ALA A 1049 22.35 -40.44 6.65
N ARG A 1050 23.62 -40.06 6.86
CA ARG A 1050 24.62 -39.95 5.79
C ARG A 1050 24.89 -41.31 5.13
N ASP A 1051 24.91 -42.39 5.90
CA ASP A 1051 25.08 -43.75 5.36
C ASP A 1051 23.86 -44.20 4.54
N LEU A 1052 22.65 -43.81 4.97
CA LEU A 1052 21.38 -44.13 4.28
C LEU A 1052 21.19 -43.34 2.98
N ALA A 1053 21.67 -42.09 2.92
CA ALA A 1053 21.49 -41.17 1.80
C ALA A 1053 22.77 -40.36 1.53
N PRO A 1054 23.80 -40.97 0.91
CA PRO A 1054 25.12 -40.34 0.75
C PRO A 1054 25.13 -39.12 -0.18
N ASP A 1055 24.12 -38.96 -1.04
CA ASP A 1055 23.99 -37.82 -1.96
C ASP A 1055 23.32 -36.59 -1.32
N ASP A 1056 22.80 -36.71 -0.09
CA ASP A 1056 22.10 -35.65 0.63
C ASP A 1056 23.02 -34.95 1.65
N LEU A 1057 22.77 -33.66 1.91
CA LEU A 1057 23.57 -32.85 2.82
C LEU A 1057 22.98 -32.86 4.23
N PHE A 1058 23.67 -33.50 5.17
CA PHE A 1058 23.25 -33.57 6.58
C PHE A 1058 24.23 -32.87 7.52
N GLU A 1059 23.69 -32.08 8.45
CA GLU A 1059 24.44 -31.47 9.55
C GLU A 1059 23.72 -31.65 10.88
N GLY A 1060 24.48 -32.03 11.90
CA GLY A 1060 24.01 -32.02 13.28
C GLY A 1060 24.85 -32.93 14.18
N PRO A 1061 24.76 -32.78 15.52
CA PRO A 1061 23.79 -31.97 16.24
C PRO A 1061 23.98 -30.46 15.99
N ILE A 1062 22.90 -29.76 15.66
CA ILE A 1062 22.90 -28.31 15.37
C ILE A 1062 21.69 -27.63 16.02
N GLN A 1063 21.88 -26.43 16.56
CA GLN A 1063 20.79 -25.61 17.08
C GLN A 1063 19.98 -24.97 15.96
N PHE A 1064 18.69 -24.70 16.21
CA PHE A 1064 17.78 -24.18 15.18
C PHE A 1064 18.21 -22.83 14.60
N ASP A 1065 18.68 -21.91 15.44
CA ASP A 1065 19.21 -20.61 15.03
C ASP A 1065 20.43 -20.76 14.12
N ALA A 1066 21.40 -21.60 14.49
CA ALA A 1066 22.57 -21.91 13.68
C ALA A 1066 22.23 -22.65 12.37
N ALA A 1067 21.12 -23.40 12.33
CA ALA A 1067 20.69 -24.09 11.13
C ALA A 1067 20.08 -23.14 10.08
N VAL A 1068 19.41 -22.06 10.50
CA VAL A 1068 18.60 -21.20 9.60
C VAL A 1068 19.09 -19.77 9.44
N ASP A 1069 19.99 -19.29 10.30
CA ASP A 1069 20.54 -17.93 10.24
C ASP A 1069 22.04 -17.97 9.86
N PRO A 1070 22.44 -17.43 8.70
CA PRO A 1070 23.84 -17.40 8.25
C PRO A 1070 24.78 -16.65 9.21
N ALA A 1071 24.32 -15.59 9.86
CA ALA A 1071 25.14 -14.81 10.79
C ALA A 1071 25.41 -15.60 12.08
N VAL A 1072 24.40 -16.31 12.60
CA VAL A 1072 24.57 -17.19 13.76
C VAL A 1072 25.44 -18.39 13.41
N ALA A 1073 25.25 -18.99 12.24
CA ALA A 1073 26.08 -20.08 11.75
C ALA A 1073 27.57 -19.69 11.67
N ALA A 1074 27.88 -18.51 11.13
CA ALA A 1074 29.24 -18.01 11.04
C ALA A 1074 29.91 -17.88 12.42
N VAL A 1075 29.16 -17.45 13.45
CA VAL A 1075 29.68 -17.40 14.83
C VAL A 1075 29.90 -18.80 15.40
N LYS A 1076 28.94 -19.71 15.23
CA LYS A 1076 28.97 -21.06 15.83
C LYS A 1076 30.02 -21.98 15.20
N TYR A 1077 30.33 -21.77 13.93
CA TYR A 1077 31.36 -22.50 13.19
C TYR A 1077 32.68 -21.71 13.04
N ASN A 1078 32.90 -20.66 13.83
CA ASN A 1078 34.13 -19.84 13.81
C ASN A 1078 34.53 -19.34 12.40
N GLY A 1079 33.55 -19.05 11.55
CA GLY A 1079 33.75 -18.61 10.16
C GLY A 1079 34.02 -19.74 9.16
N GLU A 1080 34.05 -21.01 9.58
CA GLU A 1080 34.13 -22.16 8.66
C GLU A 1080 32.84 -22.30 7.84
N GLN A 1081 32.98 -22.56 6.54
CA GLN A 1081 31.84 -22.76 5.65
C GLN A 1081 31.26 -24.16 5.83
N ASN A 1082 30.01 -24.26 6.25
CA ASN A 1082 29.24 -25.49 6.28
C ASN A 1082 28.10 -25.42 5.24
N PRO A 1083 27.90 -26.45 4.41
CA PRO A 1083 26.91 -26.41 3.32
C PRO A 1083 25.44 -26.48 3.80
N VAL A 1084 25.18 -26.78 5.08
CA VAL A 1084 23.83 -26.86 5.66
C VAL A 1084 23.58 -25.73 6.66
N ALA A 1085 24.55 -25.41 7.53
CA ALA A 1085 24.37 -24.38 8.55
C ALA A 1085 24.04 -23.01 7.95
N GLY A 1086 23.10 -22.30 8.56
CA GLY A 1086 22.58 -21.01 8.11
C GLY A 1086 21.61 -21.06 6.92
N VAL A 1087 21.55 -22.17 6.18
CA VAL A 1087 20.73 -22.30 4.96
C VAL A 1087 19.87 -23.57 4.96
N ALA A 1088 19.68 -24.20 6.12
CA ALA A 1088 18.89 -25.42 6.22
C ALA A 1088 17.41 -25.16 5.89
N ASN A 1089 16.85 -26.03 5.06
CA ASN A 1089 15.44 -26.01 4.66
C ASN A 1089 14.69 -27.28 5.06
N VAL A 1090 15.37 -28.31 5.56
CA VAL A 1090 14.76 -29.47 6.21
C VAL A 1090 15.27 -29.55 7.64
N CYS A 1091 14.37 -29.49 8.61
CA CYS A 1091 14.68 -29.46 10.04
C CYS A 1091 14.06 -30.68 10.73
N ILE A 1092 14.88 -31.60 11.23
CA ILE A 1092 14.44 -32.85 11.86
C ILE A 1092 14.50 -32.69 13.37
N PHE A 1093 13.35 -32.82 14.03
CA PHE A 1093 13.25 -32.66 15.48
C PHE A 1093 13.53 -33.99 16.21
N PRO A 1094 14.23 -33.97 17.35
CA PRO A 1094 14.67 -35.20 18.03
C PRO A 1094 13.58 -35.88 18.88
N THR A 1095 12.46 -35.19 19.15
CA THR A 1095 11.31 -35.67 19.91
C THR A 1095 10.01 -34.98 19.45
N LEU A 1096 8.87 -35.63 19.68
CA LEU A 1096 7.54 -35.07 19.37
C LEU A 1096 7.28 -33.76 20.11
N ASP A 1097 7.68 -33.65 21.38
CA ASP A 1097 7.46 -32.43 22.17
C ASP A 1097 8.19 -31.23 21.57
N ALA A 1098 9.43 -31.42 21.11
CA ALA A 1098 10.21 -30.38 20.46
C ALA A 1098 9.59 -30.00 19.10
N GLY A 1099 9.27 -30.99 18.27
CA GLY A 1099 8.69 -30.76 16.94
C GLY A 1099 7.30 -30.12 17.01
N ASN A 1100 6.39 -30.67 17.80
CA ASN A 1100 5.01 -30.21 17.91
C ASN A 1100 4.92 -28.78 18.47
N SER A 1101 5.71 -28.49 19.51
CA SER A 1101 5.77 -27.15 20.10
C SER A 1101 6.38 -26.16 19.11
N ALA A 1102 7.47 -26.52 18.42
CA ALA A 1102 8.15 -25.64 17.49
C ALA A 1102 7.28 -25.26 16.29
N TYR A 1103 6.68 -26.22 15.57
CA TYR A 1103 5.90 -25.87 14.37
C TYR A 1103 4.67 -25.03 14.72
N LYS A 1104 3.99 -25.31 15.84
CA LYS A 1104 2.83 -24.51 16.28
C LYS A 1104 3.24 -23.12 16.74
N ALA A 1105 4.35 -22.99 17.46
CA ALA A 1105 4.89 -21.70 17.85
C ALA A 1105 5.24 -20.87 16.61
N VAL A 1106 5.95 -21.46 15.65
CA VAL A 1106 6.28 -20.81 14.37
C VAL A 1106 5.02 -20.45 13.60
N GLN A 1107 4.06 -21.37 13.45
CA GLN A 1107 2.78 -21.13 12.77
C GLN A 1107 2.02 -19.95 13.40
N GLN A 1108 1.89 -19.91 14.72
CA GLN A 1108 1.11 -18.87 15.39
C GLN A 1108 1.82 -17.52 15.46
N ALA A 1109 3.14 -17.50 15.60
CA ALA A 1109 3.93 -16.28 15.64
C ALA A 1109 4.09 -15.64 14.26
N SER A 1110 4.34 -16.45 13.21
CA SER A 1110 4.52 -15.96 11.85
C SER A 1110 3.23 -15.86 11.03
N LYS A 1111 2.14 -16.49 11.50
CA LYS A 1111 0.90 -16.69 10.73
C LYS A 1111 1.12 -17.42 9.38
N CYS A 1112 2.21 -18.17 9.25
CA CYS A 1112 2.46 -18.97 8.06
C CYS A 1112 1.42 -20.10 7.88
N ILE A 1113 1.24 -20.52 6.64
CA ILE A 1113 0.48 -21.73 6.33
C ILE A 1113 1.37 -22.93 6.62
N ALA A 1114 0.87 -23.89 7.41
CA ALA A 1114 1.55 -25.15 7.67
C ALA A 1114 0.77 -26.27 6.97
N ILE A 1115 1.34 -26.84 5.90
CA ILE A 1115 0.71 -27.93 5.16
C ILE A 1115 1.20 -29.26 5.74
N GLY A 1116 0.30 -30.02 6.38
CA GLY A 1116 0.58 -31.31 6.99
C GLY A 1116 -0.33 -31.62 8.18
N PRO A 1117 -0.06 -32.71 8.92
CA PRO A 1117 1.11 -33.59 8.80
C PRO A 1117 1.06 -34.48 7.55
N VAL A 1118 2.11 -34.41 6.74
CA VAL A 1118 2.30 -35.26 5.56
C VAL A 1118 3.01 -36.54 6.00
N MET A 1119 2.33 -37.66 5.88
CA MET A 1119 2.82 -38.96 6.33
C MET A 1119 3.80 -39.56 5.34
N GLN A 1120 4.80 -40.22 5.88
CA GLN A 1120 5.93 -40.77 5.15
C GLN A 1120 6.21 -42.21 5.58
N GLY A 1121 6.80 -42.99 4.68
CA GLY A 1121 7.20 -44.37 4.96
C GLY A 1121 6.12 -45.43 4.70
N LEU A 1122 4.87 -45.06 4.36
CA LEU A 1122 3.84 -46.02 3.94
C LEU A 1122 3.96 -46.44 2.47
N LYS A 1123 3.49 -47.65 2.11
CA LYS A 1123 3.47 -48.12 0.70
C LYS A 1123 2.54 -47.32 -0.21
N LYS A 1124 1.41 -46.85 0.34
CA LYS A 1124 0.41 -46.02 -0.34
C LYS A 1124 0.13 -44.79 0.53
N PRO A 1125 -0.17 -43.64 -0.07
CA PRO A 1125 -0.28 -42.38 0.68
C PRO A 1125 -1.57 -42.32 1.50
N VAL A 1126 -1.41 -42.17 2.81
CA VAL A 1126 -2.48 -41.92 3.79
C VAL A 1126 -2.04 -40.75 4.65
N ASN A 1127 -2.74 -39.62 4.58
CA ASN A 1127 -2.40 -38.42 5.34
C ASN A 1127 -3.45 -38.13 6.42
N ASP A 1128 -2.97 -37.53 7.51
CA ASP A 1128 -3.79 -37.12 8.65
C ASP A 1128 -3.99 -35.60 8.63
N LEU A 1129 -5.09 -35.16 9.22
CA LEU A 1129 -5.44 -33.78 9.44
C LEU A 1129 -5.48 -33.49 10.94
N SER A 1130 -5.30 -32.22 11.31
CA SER A 1130 -5.61 -31.77 12.66
C SER A 1130 -7.12 -31.59 12.81
N ARG A 1131 -7.68 -31.91 13.99
CA ARG A 1131 -9.09 -31.60 14.31
C ARG A 1131 -9.43 -30.11 14.17
N GLY A 1132 -8.43 -29.23 14.34
CA GLY A 1132 -8.55 -27.78 14.12
C GLY A 1132 -8.30 -27.34 12.67
N CYS A 1133 -8.25 -28.26 11.70
CA CYS A 1133 -7.98 -27.92 10.31
C CYS A 1133 -9.04 -27.00 9.71
N THR A 1134 -8.57 -26.13 8.84
CA THR A 1134 -9.38 -25.26 7.98
C THR A 1134 -9.67 -25.94 6.65
N VAL A 1135 -10.62 -25.43 5.88
CA VAL A 1135 -10.92 -25.93 4.51
C VAL A 1135 -9.65 -25.88 3.63
N SER A 1136 -8.84 -24.82 3.76
CA SER A 1136 -7.58 -24.68 3.03
C SER A 1136 -6.58 -25.78 3.38
N ASP A 1137 -6.49 -26.17 4.66
CA ASP A 1137 -5.58 -27.26 5.09
C ASP A 1137 -5.97 -28.59 4.44
N ILE A 1138 -7.27 -28.88 4.33
CA ILE A 1138 -7.79 -30.08 3.66
C ILE A 1138 -7.42 -30.05 2.18
N VAL A 1139 -7.69 -28.94 1.48
CA VAL A 1139 -7.39 -28.78 0.05
C VAL A 1139 -5.90 -28.94 -0.24
N ASN A 1140 -5.03 -28.30 0.56
CA ASN A 1140 -3.58 -28.41 0.42
C ASN A 1140 -3.08 -29.83 0.71
N THR A 1141 -3.59 -30.48 1.76
CA THR A 1141 -3.20 -31.86 2.12
C THR A 1141 -3.63 -32.86 1.05
N VAL A 1142 -4.80 -32.67 0.43
CA VAL A 1142 -5.25 -33.47 -0.72
C VAL A 1142 -4.33 -33.28 -1.92
N ALA A 1143 -3.94 -32.05 -2.25
CA ALA A 1143 -3.00 -31.78 -3.34
C ALA A 1143 -1.62 -32.43 -3.10
N VAL A 1144 -1.12 -32.39 -1.86
CA VAL A 1144 0.09 -33.14 -1.43
C VAL A 1144 -0.09 -34.64 -1.62
N THR A 1145 -1.24 -35.18 -1.22
CA THR A 1145 -1.55 -36.62 -1.33
C THR A 1145 -1.55 -37.07 -2.80
N CYS A 1146 -2.06 -36.24 -3.71
CA CYS A 1146 -2.01 -36.52 -5.15
C CYS A 1146 -0.57 -36.69 -5.65
N LEU A 1147 0.33 -35.79 -5.24
CA LEU A 1147 1.74 -35.85 -5.59
C LEU A 1147 2.46 -37.05 -5.01
N GLN A 1148 2.21 -37.39 -3.74
CA GLN A 1148 2.75 -38.61 -3.13
C GLN A 1148 2.28 -39.86 -3.88
N SER A 1149 1.02 -39.89 -4.34
CA SER A 1149 0.50 -41.02 -5.12
C SER A 1149 1.16 -41.13 -6.49
N LEU A 1150 1.35 -40.01 -7.18
CA LEU A 1150 2.10 -39.97 -8.45
C LEU A 1150 3.53 -40.50 -8.31
N GLN A 1151 4.19 -40.23 -7.19
CA GLN A 1151 5.50 -40.82 -6.91
C GLN A 1151 5.42 -42.31 -6.59
N ALA A 1152 4.45 -42.74 -5.79
CA ALA A 1152 4.27 -44.15 -5.45
C ALA A 1152 4.01 -45.01 -6.70
N LYS A 1153 3.39 -44.46 -7.74
CA LYS A 1153 3.16 -45.13 -9.04
C LYS A 1153 4.37 -45.15 -9.98
N LYS A 1154 5.38 -44.29 -9.77
CA LYS A 1154 6.62 -44.25 -10.57
C LYS A 1154 7.68 -45.24 -10.09
N LYS A 1155 7.53 -45.76 -8.87
CA LYS A 1155 8.33 -46.85 -8.29
C LYS A 1155 7.64 -48.18 -8.56
#